data_AF-U3A2P5-F1
#
_entry.id   AF-U3A2P5-F1
#
_cell.length_a   1.000
_cell.length_b   1.000
_cell.length_c   1.000
_cell.angle_alpha   90.00
_cell.angle_beta   90.00
_cell.angle_gamma   90.00
#
_symmetry.space_group_name_H-M   'P 1'
#
loop_
_entity.id
_entity.type
_entity.pdbx_description
1 polymer ?
#
loop_
_entity_poly.entity_id
_entity_poly.type
_entity_poly.pdbx_seq_one_letter_code
_entity_poly.pdbx_strand_id
1 'polypeptide(L)'
;MKRKTLAWLISTMLGSIATQAHANTDLTLVEIGQRTFERIEMLKGMVERGENTFERDGKTYLNFQGYEYEINFEGYPKFPFFFGDQDQAYRNVVDFVGPEWEFIKYDAGFYLLHKTLGVMNADGTGCFVEYVPAYRGSPNANGEYPQYSPMLKSIATSDCGDLTIPRVDSLTVMSLSDQGVQLNWAEQNPEDKATITLTEPNSTSIKFENVQSGLFIGKLKPETQYNAKIVSCNAIDCTSEQVTFTTLPTRLGYADEKAVINHLNGNLTGSVNFAQTHTTTTANQNAENLTPDLVIDRNAQLLFTPEDSDVQHVWVEVRYQGNTITKAAMLPPSALAASDQPENGRSKVVYSHNTWSLPLEWSWMKPGLSLHLTDNLGRHGDLAETDMTFAGAPELIIQNIDMGMLTEPRNGNTMIQQMAKLSADYFQKIPVSKLVMADYTSAFFPKVTLPNGKVYTTSSDGEGGWHGGDMREAIGKALVSTGINNANVGITNSAGYSQAYNKRFNHITAHTNHGVYTNGIVDHGGSGGGGIVTLTSTIGNEWSHELGHNYGLSHYPAQASTHDLESGWGWDALHRRFIGNLHWTGEASTNDVGGEVVPPFAGEFRFTRDAQAGGEGAKLGTISYYTLEHPTQSRKVQAWLNKGFNVDLSSSTGYVQWNQDTHSYEEAQTDTPAPLQAGVPVLTLLGIYDPSNEFASQVYPVIYSNYGNLFDLPQPAEITHHLEGWQAVTGLSTEQIAQDNWQTMLLNDQQERICLFNYTATNGDNANFVGTVDQNTEQCIASEDMSWHIDGKKERMASQPNDFSLLSKYGEGAVTYTPTAAIGEVPLCILDKPAASHDGAGFASGSHCQQVPGVKHNNGANWAYRLGQSSVIQASMLSQRSCSITVERADGSSESIAVANSRIKASESNKFHINLAQQPIPTNVTLSCTDTNGEQILDILIPDQNPAIDELAGPVIIGQEYGYQHYVDEQVTFVNNTTLNSIDFGFIAEFDKFVAEHYGAGVLNHGPSIQERRAGALYVYQNPITGTRDYFLMRNLAAAQFPTDQTDNSGWKYLGSADDHVNFAFNPVEIDRSETDNAQRIAQYFKQSELLTWEQRISTQIENLIFVDTDASGERRYFMQRRLGADSSFPSYNGSSTDWRFLGSDTDINQYIDLLNSSLVQFEAELLKWHKQEQMGVWGSNDHKGTINDIYAYQFRGGHHYYRLISSSYWYFPWPTSDNPSNGNWHYLGHF
;
A
#
# COMPACT_ATOMS: atom_id res chain seq x y z
N MET A 1 -41.54 -19.24 -68.19
CA MET A 1 -42.53 -18.17 -67.89
C MET A 1 -41.87 -17.09 -67.02
N LYS A 2 -42.42 -15.87 -67.02
CA LYS A 2 -41.98 -14.62 -66.34
C LYS A 2 -41.53 -14.85 -64.87
N ARG A 3 -40.46 -14.29 -64.27
CA ARG A 3 -39.81 -12.94 -64.19
C ARG A 3 -40.48 -11.88 -63.28
N LYS A 4 -39.88 -11.72 -62.07
CA LYS A 4 -39.49 -10.51 -61.29
C LYS A 4 -40.49 -9.51 -60.61
N THR A 5 -40.03 -9.07 -59.42
CA THR A 5 -40.07 -7.73 -58.73
C THR A 5 -41.28 -7.19 -57.94
N LEU A 6 -41.07 -7.08 -56.62
CA LEU A 6 -41.06 -5.88 -55.73
C LEU A 6 -42.07 -4.70 -55.92
N ALA A 7 -42.86 -4.41 -54.87
CA ALA A 7 -43.39 -3.08 -54.44
C ALA A 7 -44.03 -3.27 -53.03
N TRP A 8 -43.60 -2.60 -51.94
CA TRP A 8 -43.75 -1.20 -51.47
C TRP A 8 -45.15 -0.80 -50.93
N LEU A 9 -45.17 -0.25 -49.71
CA LEU A 9 -46.37 0.23 -49.00
C LEU A 9 -46.76 1.64 -49.43
N ILE A 10 -48.05 1.89 -49.70
CA ILE A 10 -48.70 3.23 -49.65
C ILE A 10 -50.16 3.05 -49.18
N SER A 11 -50.70 4.09 -48.52
CA SER A 11 -52.05 4.26 -47.95
C SER A 11 -52.15 3.83 -46.48
N THR A 12 -52.66 4.65 -45.55
CA THR A 12 -53.58 5.79 -45.70
C THR A 12 -53.21 7.02 -44.85
N MET A 13 -53.24 8.21 -45.45
CA MET A 13 -53.44 9.51 -44.79
C MET A 13 -54.77 10.13 -45.28
N LEU A 14 -55.23 11.20 -44.61
CA LEU A 14 -56.52 11.90 -44.73
C LEU A 14 -57.67 11.19 -43.98
N GLY A 15 -58.29 11.76 -42.95
CA GLY A 15 -57.96 12.99 -42.21
C GLY A 15 -59.17 13.52 -41.41
N SER A 16 -58.94 14.20 -40.28
CA SER A 16 -59.97 15.03 -39.61
C SER A 16 -59.38 16.03 -38.59
N ILE A 17 -59.03 17.21 -39.10
CA ILE A 17 -59.29 18.56 -38.54
C ILE A 17 -58.99 18.81 -37.04
N ALA A 18 -57.90 19.55 -36.83
CA ALA A 18 -57.69 20.66 -35.89
C ALA A 18 -58.45 20.71 -34.53
N THR A 19 -57.67 20.57 -33.46
CA THR A 19 -57.77 21.47 -32.29
C THR A 19 -56.39 22.08 -32.01
N GLN A 20 -56.36 23.37 -31.68
CA GLN A 20 -55.12 24.09 -31.39
C GLN A 20 -54.49 23.57 -30.09
N ALA A 21 -53.27 23.05 -30.21
CA ALA A 21 -52.31 23.04 -29.12
C ALA A 21 -51.05 23.70 -29.67
N HIS A 22 -50.67 24.86 -29.14
CA HIS A 22 -49.33 25.40 -29.32
C HIS A 22 -48.37 24.51 -28.53
N ALA A 23 -47.92 23.43 -29.15
CA ALA A 23 -46.67 22.80 -28.77
C ALA A 23 -45.56 23.78 -29.20
N ASN A 24 -45.01 24.53 -28.24
CA ASN A 24 -43.69 25.11 -28.41
C ASN A 24 -42.72 23.94 -28.58
N THR A 25 -42.42 23.59 -29.83
CA THR A 25 -41.19 22.92 -30.17
C THR A 25 -40.17 24.02 -30.45
N ASP A 26 -39.17 24.15 -29.57
CA ASP A 26 -37.99 24.97 -29.82
C ASP A 26 -37.19 24.32 -30.95
N LEU A 27 -37.63 24.54 -32.20
CA LEU A 27 -37.00 23.99 -33.39
C LEU A 27 -35.68 24.70 -33.67
N THR A 28 -34.70 23.92 -34.10
CA THR A 28 -33.38 24.47 -34.47
C THR A 28 -33.44 25.20 -35.81
N LEU A 29 -32.48 26.10 -36.07
CA LEU A 29 -32.33 26.77 -37.37
C LEU A 29 -32.31 25.77 -38.54
N VAL A 30 -31.60 24.65 -38.38
CA VAL A 30 -31.50 23.60 -39.39
C VAL A 30 -32.85 22.90 -39.60
N GLU A 31 -33.57 22.53 -38.55
CA GLU A 31 -34.92 21.96 -38.66
C GLU A 31 -35.91 22.92 -39.31
N ILE A 32 -35.87 24.20 -38.94
CA ILE A 32 -36.71 25.25 -39.51
C ILE A 32 -36.45 25.40 -41.01
N GLY A 33 -35.17 25.37 -41.42
CA GLY A 33 -34.80 25.42 -42.83
C GLY A 33 -35.29 24.20 -43.62
N GLN A 34 -35.05 22.99 -43.09
CA GLN A 34 -35.52 21.75 -43.71
C GLN A 34 -37.04 21.73 -43.88
N ARG A 35 -37.81 22.00 -42.81
CA ARG A 35 -39.28 22.05 -42.85
C ARG A 35 -39.82 23.15 -43.76
N THR A 36 -39.11 24.28 -43.86
CA THR A 36 -39.43 25.36 -44.81
C THR A 36 -39.31 24.87 -46.25
N PHE A 37 -38.23 24.18 -46.58
CA PHE A 37 -38.03 23.62 -47.92
C PHE A 37 -38.99 22.47 -48.24
N GLU A 38 -39.30 21.61 -47.27
CA GLU A 38 -40.33 20.57 -47.40
C GLU A 38 -41.72 21.16 -47.69
N ARG A 39 -42.10 22.23 -46.98
CA ARG A 39 -43.37 22.93 -47.26
C ARG A 39 -43.36 23.55 -48.65
N ILE A 40 -42.25 24.15 -49.09
CA ILE A 40 -42.11 24.71 -50.43
C ILE A 40 -42.22 23.63 -51.52
N GLU A 41 -41.65 22.44 -51.31
CA GLU A 41 -41.86 21.27 -52.20
C GLU A 41 -43.30 20.76 -52.17
N MET A 42 -43.96 20.74 -51.01
CA MET A 42 -45.38 20.39 -50.90
C MET A 42 -46.25 21.36 -51.71
N LEU A 43 -45.99 22.68 -51.64
CA LEU A 43 -46.68 23.71 -52.41
C LEU A 43 -46.42 23.55 -53.92
N LYS A 44 -45.19 23.26 -54.33
CA LYS A 44 -44.89 22.91 -55.73
C LYS A 44 -45.67 21.67 -56.18
N GLY A 45 -45.73 20.63 -55.37
CA GLY A 45 -46.52 19.44 -55.66
C GLY A 45 -48.01 19.75 -55.82
N MET A 46 -48.56 20.69 -55.05
CA MET A 46 -49.93 21.18 -55.27
C MET A 46 -50.08 21.86 -56.64
N VAL A 47 -49.11 22.70 -57.02
CA VAL A 47 -49.10 23.35 -58.36
C VAL A 47 -49.05 22.32 -59.48
N GLU A 48 -48.17 21.33 -59.39
CA GLU A 48 -48.03 20.28 -60.41
C GLU A 48 -49.29 19.42 -60.56
N ARG A 49 -50.11 19.30 -59.51
CA ARG A 49 -51.42 18.64 -59.53
C ARG A 49 -52.59 19.58 -59.89
N GLY A 50 -52.34 20.87 -60.07
CA GLY A 50 -53.37 21.90 -60.32
C GLY A 50 -54.26 22.22 -59.12
N GLU A 51 -53.82 21.88 -57.90
CA GLU A 51 -54.58 22.07 -56.66
C GLU A 51 -54.52 23.52 -56.21
N ASN A 52 -55.69 24.18 -56.13
CA ASN A 52 -55.84 25.60 -55.77
C ASN A 52 -55.04 26.58 -56.65
N THR A 53 -54.61 26.16 -57.84
CA THR A 53 -53.95 27.03 -58.82
C THR A 53 -54.93 27.74 -59.74
N PHE A 54 -54.63 28.97 -60.12
CA PHE A 54 -55.35 29.72 -61.14
C PHE A 54 -54.38 30.61 -61.95
N GLU A 55 -54.78 30.99 -63.15
CA GLU A 55 -54.02 31.96 -63.96
C GLU A 55 -54.61 33.37 -63.83
N ARG A 56 -53.72 34.38 -63.82
CA ARG A 56 -54.05 35.80 -63.87
C ARG A 56 -52.95 36.53 -64.64
N ASP A 57 -53.33 37.34 -65.62
CA ASP A 57 -52.41 38.16 -66.43
C ASP A 57 -51.20 37.41 -67.03
N GLY A 58 -51.42 36.16 -67.47
CA GLY A 58 -50.37 35.31 -68.07
C GLY A 58 -49.39 34.70 -67.05
N LYS A 59 -49.72 34.73 -65.77
CA LYS A 59 -48.96 34.13 -64.67
C LYS A 59 -49.81 33.12 -63.90
N THR A 60 -49.19 32.06 -63.41
CA THR A 60 -49.81 31.08 -62.53
C THR A 60 -49.68 31.53 -61.07
N TYR A 61 -50.76 31.37 -60.30
CA TYR A 61 -50.80 31.65 -58.87
C TYR A 61 -51.34 30.43 -58.12
N LEU A 62 -50.84 30.21 -56.90
CA LEU A 62 -51.37 29.23 -55.95
C LEU A 62 -52.11 29.97 -54.82
N ASN A 63 -53.34 29.59 -54.52
CA ASN A 63 -53.98 30.01 -53.27
C ASN A 63 -53.63 29.03 -52.15
N PHE A 64 -52.94 29.50 -51.12
CA PHE A 64 -52.63 28.71 -49.94
C PHE A 64 -52.95 29.48 -48.66
N GLN A 65 -53.83 28.90 -47.84
CA GLN A 65 -54.37 29.49 -46.61
C GLN A 65 -54.86 30.95 -46.78
N GLY A 66 -55.50 31.27 -47.92
CA GLY A 66 -56.09 32.58 -48.18
C GLY A 66 -55.16 33.63 -48.80
N TYR A 67 -53.88 33.30 -49.02
CA TYR A 67 -52.93 34.16 -49.72
C TYR A 67 -52.60 33.61 -51.12
N GLU A 68 -52.31 34.51 -52.06
CA GLU A 68 -52.03 34.20 -53.47
C GLU A 68 -50.54 34.34 -53.76
N TYR A 69 -49.85 33.23 -54.02
CA TYR A 69 -48.41 33.18 -54.30
C TYR A 69 -48.19 33.08 -55.80
N GLU A 70 -47.47 34.03 -56.41
CA GLU A 70 -47.05 33.92 -57.81
C GLU A 70 -46.09 32.75 -57.96
N ILE A 71 -46.31 31.88 -58.94
CA ILE A 71 -45.45 30.73 -59.19
C ILE A 71 -44.38 31.08 -60.22
N ASN A 72 -43.14 30.62 -60.00
CA ASN A 72 -42.04 30.78 -60.95
C ASN A 72 -42.14 29.78 -62.11
N PHE A 73 -41.21 29.86 -63.06
CA PHE A 73 -41.23 28.99 -64.26
C PHE A 73 -40.85 27.52 -63.98
N GLU A 74 -40.47 27.17 -62.75
CA GLU A 74 -40.09 25.82 -62.30
C GLU A 74 -41.10 25.21 -61.31
N GLY A 75 -42.26 25.86 -61.12
CA GLY A 75 -43.36 25.39 -60.26
C GLY A 75 -43.29 25.85 -58.80
N TYR A 76 -42.32 26.68 -58.41
CA TYR A 76 -42.11 27.11 -57.03
C TYR A 76 -42.78 28.45 -56.68
N PRO A 77 -43.31 28.62 -55.46
CA PRO A 77 -43.94 29.87 -55.02
C PRO A 77 -42.93 31.00 -54.78
N LYS A 78 -43.32 32.22 -55.13
CA LYS A 78 -42.63 33.48 -54.81
C LYS A 78 -43.25 34.15 -53.59
N PHE A 79 -42.43 34.86 -52.84
CA PHE A 79 -42.80 35.64 -51.65
C PHE A 79 -42.46 37.13 -51.81
N PRO A 80 -43.19 37.88 -52.66
CA PRO A 80 -42.93 39.29 -52.91
C PRO A 80 -43.55 40.25 -51.86
N PHE A 81 -44.05 39.72 -50.73
CA PHE A 81 -44.86 40.46 -49.76
C PHE A 81 -44.04 41.47 -48.92
N PHE A 82 -44.65 42.51 -48.39
CA PHE A 82 -43.95 43.55 -47.60
C PHE A 82 -44.28 43.44 -46.10
N PHE A 83 -43.33 43.84 -45.26
CA PHE A 83 -43.44 43.77 -43.79
C PHE A 83 -44.60 44.59 -43.23
N GLY A 84 -45.25 44.05 -42.19
CA GLY A 84 -46.52 44.54 -41.64
C GLY A 84 -47.66 43.58 -41.95
N ASP A 85 -48.76 44.09 -42.49
CA ASP A 85 -50.03 43.38 -42.73
C ASP A 85 -49.95 42.12 -43.63
N GLN A 86 -48.77 41.81 -44.20
CA GLN A 86 -48.54 40.63 -45.04
C GLN A 86 -47.52 39.63 -44.47
N ASP A 87 -47.01 39.81 -43.24
CA ASP A 87 -46.14 38.83 -42.56
C ASP A 87 -46.79 37.43 -42.47
N GLN A 88 -48.12 37.41 -42.31
CA GLN A 88 -48.93 36.18 -42.32
C GLN A 88 -48.79 35.36 -43.61
N ALA A 89 -48.41 35.95 -44.75
CA ALA A 89 -48.15 35.20 -45.98
C ALA A 89 -46.88 34.32 -45.85
N TYR A 90 -45.87 34.77 -45.11
CA TYR A 90 -44.71 33.94 -44.80
C TYR A 90 -45.08 32.88 -43.76
N ARG A 91 -45.76 33.28 -42.68
CA ARG A 91 -46.15 32.39 -41.57
C ARG A 91 -47.23 31.36 -41.91
N ASN A 92 -48.01 31.54 -42.97
CA ASN A 92 -48.90 30.48 -43.45
C ASN A 92 -48.12 29.30 -44.04
N VAL A 93 -46.99 29.57 -44.68
CA VAL A 93 -46.09 28.53 -45.22
C VAL A 93 -45.22 28.00 -44.09
N VAL A 94 -44.54 28.88 -43.36
CA VAL A 94 -43.68 28.55 -42.23
C VAL A 94 -44.48 28.74 -40.93
N ASP A 95 -45.47 27.88 -40.72
CA ASP A 95 -46.43 27.95 -39.58
C ASP A 95 -45.90 27.39 -38.26
N PHE A 96 -44.62 27.01 -38.23
CA PHE A 96 -43.91 26.37 -37.13
C PHE A 96 -42.80 27.25 -36.52
N VAL A 97 -42.80 28.57 -36.78
CA VAL A 97 -41.86 29.54 -36.17
C VAL A 97 -42.58 30.65 -35.41
N GLY A 98 -42.08 30.99 -34.22
CA GLY A 98 -42.66 31.99 -33.33
C GLY A 98 -42.24 33.43 -33.64
N PRO A 99 -42.63 34.39 -32.79
CA PRO A 99 -42.34 35.83 -32.96
C PRO A 99 -40.85 36.18 -32.81
N GLU A 100 -40.03 35.27 -32.29
CA GLU A 100 -38.57 35.36 -32.22
C GLU A 100 -37.86 35.23 -33.58
N TRP A 101 -38.56 34.73 -34.60
CA TRP A 101 -38.09 34.66 -35.99
C TRP A 101 -38.62 35.82 -36.85
N GLU A 102 -37.76 36.34 -37.71
CA GLU A 102 -38.00 37.46 -38.62
C GLU A 102 -37.66 37.07 -40.07
N PHE A 103 -38.58 37.36 -40.99
CA PHE A 103 -38.35 37.23 -42.42
C PHE A 103 -37.68 38.49 -42.95
N ILE A 104 -36.76 38.38 -43.92
CA ILE A 104 -36.20 39.50 -44.68
C ILE A 104 -36.40 39.21 -46.17
N LYS A 105 -37.16 40.05 -46.86
CA LYS A 105 -37.54 39.85 -48.26
C LYS A 105 -36.33 40.07 -49.17
N TYR A 106 -36.07 39.11 -50.04
CA TYR A 106 -34.95 39.17 -50.98
C TYR A 106 -35.29 38.46 -52.29
N ASP A 107 -35.09 39.13 -53.43
CA ASP A 107 -35.26 38.59 -54.80
C ASP A 107 -36.47 37.65 -55.03
N ALA A 108 -37.64 38.12 -54.58
CA ALA A 108 -38.93 37.41 -54.64
C ALA A 108 -39.00 36.09 -53.84
N GLY A 109 -38.03 35.84 -52.96
CA GLY A 109 -38.07 34.91 -51.84
C GLY A 109 -37.79 35.64 -50.52
N PHE A 110 -37.07 34.98 -49.60
CA PHE A 110 -36.74 35.52 -48.28
C PHE A 110 -35.52 34.87 -47.64
N TYR A 111 -34.90 35.60 -46.73
CA TYR A 111 -34.15 35.06 -45.60
C TYR A 111 -35.08 34.94 -44.38
N LEU A 112 -34.81 33.99 -43.49
CA LEU A 112 -35.47 33.81 -42.20
C LEU A 112 -34.40 33.70 -41.12
N LEU A 113 -34.45 34.61 -40.15
CA LEU A 113 -33.40 34.83 -39.15
C LEU A 113 -33.99 34.85 -37.74
N HIS A 114 -33.21 34.43 -36.74
CA HIS A 114 -33.57 34.59 -35.34
C HIS A 114 -33.18 35.99 -34.84
N LYS A 115 -34.07 36.70 -34.14
CA LYS A 115 -33.89 38.12 -33.78
C LYS A 115 -32.67 38.45 -32.91
N THR A 116 -32.09 37.47 -32.23
CA THR A 116 -30.90 37.66 -31.38
C THR A 116 -29.64 36.95 -31.87
N LEU A 117 -29.76 36.02 -32.82
CA LEU A 117 -28.65 35.18 -33.32
C LEU A 117 -28.38 35.37 -34.82
N GLY A 118 -29.34 35.96 -35.53
CA GLY A 118 -29.32 36.12 -36.98
C GLY A 118 -28.33 37.16 -37.46
N VAL A 119 -27.20 36.71 -37.98
CA VAL A 119 -26.21 37.53 -38.70
C VAL A 119 -26.30 37.21 -40.19
N MET A 120 -26.07 38.22 -41.05
CA MET A 120 -26.00 38.06 -42.50
C MET A 120 -24.84 38.91 -43.03
N ASN A 121 -23.77 38.25 -43.46
CA ASN A 121 -22.55 38.89 -43.92
C ASN A 121 -22.56 39.07 -45.45
N ALA A 122 -21.78 40.05 -45.92
CA ALA A 122 -21.74 40.42 -47.34
C ALA A 122 -21.08 39.37 -48.26
N ASP A 123 -20.47 38.33 -47.69
CA ASP A 123 -19.86 37.19 -48.38
C ASP A 123 -20.77 35.96 -48.46
N GLY A 124 -21.99 36.04 -47.90
CA GLY A 124 -22.95 34.92 -47.83
C GLY A 124 -22.81 34.04 -46.60
N THR A 125 -21.90 34.35 -45.67
CA THR A 125 -21.86 33.70 -44.34
C THR A 125 -22.91 34.29 -43.38
N GLY A 126 -23.27 33.57 -42.32
CA GLY A 126 -24.27 34.02 -41.35
C GLY A 126 -25.03 32.92 -40.63
N CYS A 127 -26.19 33.29 -40.08
CA CYS A 127 -27.12 32.46 -39.32
C CYS A 127 -28.56 32.65 -39.82
N PHE A 128 -28.92 31.98 -40.91
CA PHE A 128 -30.22 32.18 -41.57
C PHE A 128 -30.64 30.99 -42.45
N VAL A 129 -31.94 30.87 -42.69
CA VAL A 129 -32.49 30.08 -43.81
C VAL A 129 -32.70 31.00 -45.01
N GLU A 130 -32.19 30.65 -46.17
CA GLU A 130 -32.40 31.36 -47.43
C GLU A 130 -33.29 30.54 -48.36
N TYR A 131 -34.28 31.20 -48.94
CA TYR A 131 -35.02 30.70 -50.09
C TYR A 131 -35.13 31.80 -51.16
N VAL A 132 -34.58 31.56 -52.34
CA VAL A 132 -34.75 32.42 -53.52
C VAL A 132 -35.27 31.57 -54.69
N PRO A 133 -36.50 31.79 -55.19
CA PRO A 133 -37.04 31.03 -56.31
C PRO A 133 -36.29 31.35 -57.61
N ALA A 134 -36.04 30.34 -58.46
CA ALA A 134 -35.37 30.56 -59.74
C ALA A 134 -36.04 31.67 -60.56
N TYR A 135 -35.22 32.56 -61.12
CA TYR A 135 -35.65 33.68 -61.95
C TYR A 135 -35.15 33.50 -63.38
N ARG A 136 -36.03 33.78 -64.36
CA ARG A 136 -35.64 34.01 -65.74
C ARG A 136 -36.39 35.22 -66.28
N GLY A 137 -35.69 36.08 -67.02
CA GLY A 137 -36.29 37.22 -67.71
C GLY A 137 -37.16 36.78 -68.90
N SER A 138 -37.48 37.73 -69.79
CA SER A 138 -38.06 37.39 -71.10
C SER A 138 -36.99 36.74 -71.99
N PRO A 139 -37.33 35.73 -72.81
CA PRO A 139 -36.39 35.21 -73.80
C PRO A 139 -36.10 36.29 -74.85
N ASN A 140 -34.86 36.35 -75.32
CA ASN A 140 -34.47 37.17 -76.46
C ASN A 140 -35.04 36.58 -77.77
N ALA A 141 -34.86 37.26 -78.90
CA ALA A 141 -35.36 36.82 -80.20
C ALA A 141 -34.81 35.45 -80.68
N ASN A 142 -33.76 34.93 -80.03
CA ASN A 142 -33.13 33.64 -80.32
C ASN A 142 -33.59 32.52 -79.36
N GLY A 143 -34.44 32.84 -78.36
CA GLY A 143 -34.92 31.88 -77.35
C GLY A 143 -34.04 31.74 -76.11
N GLU A 144 -32.94 32.50 -76.00
CA GLU A 144 -32.07 32.50 -74.82
C GLU A 144 -32.58 33.47 -73.74
N TYR A 145 -32.31 33.16 -72.47
CA TYR A 145 -32.70 33.97 -71.32
C TYR A 145 -31.50 34.75 -70.77
N PRO A 146 -31.25 36.02 -71.17
CA PRO A 146 -30.05 36.76 -70.81
C PRO A 146 -29.99 37.20 -69.33
N GLN A 147 -31.09 37.06 -68.59
CA GLN A 147 -31.14 37.14 -67.14
C GLN A 147 -31.69 35.82 -66.64
N TYR A 148 -30.83 35.02 -66.00
CA TYR A 148 -31.17 33.75 -65.37
C TYR A 148 -30.45 33.66 -64.03
N SER A 149 -31.20 33.38 -62.96
CA SER A 149 -30.67 33.05 -61.65
C SER A 149 -31.26 31.69 -61.24
N PRO A 150 -30.44 30.70 -60.87
CA PRO A 150 -30.94 29.43 -60.36
C PRO A 150 -31.67 29.63 -59.03
N MET A 151 -32.46 28.63 -58.62
CA MET A 151 -33.06 28.60 -57.28
C MET A 151 -31.96 28.44 -56.22
N LEU A 152 -32.05 29.21 -55.14
CA LEU A 152 -31.25 29.02 -53.93
C LEU A 152 -32.13 28.50 -52.79
N LYS A 153 -31.61 27.48 -52.11
CA LYS A 153 -32.09 26.96 -50.84
C LYS A 153 -30.85 26.71 -50.00
N SER A 154 -30.60 27.52 -48.99
CA SER A 154 -29.43 27.38 -48.13
C SER A 154 -29.79 27.56 -46.66
N ILE A 155 -29.01 26.94 -45.79
CA ILE A 155 -29.05 27.16 -44.35
C ILE A 155 -27.63 27.57 -43.98
N ALA A 156 -27.45 28.85 -43.66
CA ALA A 156 -26.18 29.38 -43.19
C ALA A 156 -26.11 29.21 -41.67
N THR A 157 -25.04 28.57 -41.21
CA THR A 157 -24.73 28.28 -39.79
C THR A 157 -23.30 28.68 -39.42
N SER A 158 -22.63 29.45 -40.28
CA SER A 158 -21.19 29.74 -40.21
C SER A 158 -20.83 30.91 -39.30
N ASP A 159 -21.80 31.75 -38.95
CA ASP A 159 -21.64 32.88 -38.03
C ASP A 159 -22.98 33.14 -37.33
N CYS A 160 -23.15 32.53 -36.16
CA CYS A 160 -24.35 32.58 -35.31
C CYS A 160 -24.10 33.27 -33.96
N GLY A 161 -23.14 34.21 -33.92
CA GLY A 161 -22.68 34.83 -32.68
C GLY A 161 -21.84 33.86 -31.85
N ASP A 162 -22.12 33.77 -30.55
CA ASP A 162 -21.38 32.90 -29.62
C ASP A 162 -21.74 31.40 -29.77
N LEU A 163 -22.80 31.07 -30.51
CA LEU A 163 -23.22 29.68 -30.76
C LEU A 163 -22.51 29.09 -31.98
N THR A 164 -22.09 27.83 -31.85
CA THR A 164 -21.55 26.99 -32.94
C THR A 164 -22.41 25.74 -33.11
N ILE A 165 -22.24 25.00 -34.20
CA ILE A 165 -22.99 23.75 -34.43
C ILE A 165 -22.65 22.76 -33.28
N PRO A 166 -23.65 22.15 -32.62
CA PRO A 166 -23.41 21.15 -31.59
C PRO A 166 -22.51 20.00 -32.04
N ARG A 167 -21.59 19.62 -31.17
CA ARG A 167 -20.72 18.45 -31.34
C ARG A 167 -20.92 17.49 -30.16
N VAL A 168 -20.96 16.20 -30.44
CA VAL A 168 -20.94 15.13 -29.44
C VAL A 168 -20.34 13.90 -30.11
N ASP A 169 -19.10 13.58 -29.78
CA ASP A 169 -18.38 12.48 -30.42
C ASP A 169 -18.05 11.42 -29.37
N SER A 170 -17.89 10.17 -29.80
CA SER A 170 -17.36 9.09 -28.97
C SER A 170 -18.12 8.82 -27.66
N LEU A 171 -19.45 8.68 -27.71
CA LEU A 171 -20.22 8.20 -26.56
C LEU A 171 -19.76 6.77 -26.20
N THR A 172 -19.21 6.62 -25.00
CA THR A 172 -18.58 5.39 -24.51
C THR A 172 -19.04 5.02 -23.11
N VAL A 173 -18.92 3.73 -22.78
CA VAL A 173 -19.12 3.19 -21.43
C VAL A 173 -17.77 3.20 -20.71
N MET A 174 -17.63 4.01 -19.67
CA MET A 174 -16.40 4.12 -18.87
C MET A 174 -16.31 3.07 -17.76
N SER A 175 -17.44 2.78 -17.13
CA SER A 175 -17.55 1.76 -16.08
C SER A 175 -18.93 1.14 -16.06
N LEU A 176 -19.02 -0.08 -15.53
CA LEU A 176 -20.22 -0.92 -15.63
C LEU A 176 -20.26 -1.89 -14.45
N SER A 177 -21.42 -1.99 -13.81
CA SER A 177 -21.75 -3.04 -12.85
C SER A 177 -22.97 -3.84 -13.33
N ASP A 178 -23.50 -4.70 -12.47
CA ASP A 178 -24.77 -5.37 -12.64
C ASP A 178 -25.97 -4.41 -12.48
N GLN A 179 -25.80 -3.31 -11.73
CA GLN A 179 -26.88 -2.35 -11.43
C GLN A 179 -26.61 -0.91 -11.86
N GLY A 180 -25.53 -0.63 -12.60
CA GLY A 180 -25.24 0.74 -13.04
C GLY A 180 -24.21 0.85 -14.15
N VAL A 181 -24.19 2.02 -14.79
CA VAL A 181 -23.28 2.37 -15.89
C VAL A 181 -22.77 3.80 -15.71
N GLN A 182 -21.55 4.06 -16.15
CA GLN A 182 -21.03 5.40 -16.36
C GLN A 182 -20.80 5.66 -17.84
N LEU A 183 -21.35 6.77 -18.35
CA LEU A 183 -21.28 7.18 -19.75
C LEU A 183 -20.41 8.44 -19.89
N ASN A 184 -19.60 8.50 -20.93
CA ASN A 184 -18.69 9.61 -21.21
C ASN A 184 -18.62 9.88 -22.72
N TRP A 185 -18.41 11.13 -23.10
CA TRP A 185 -18.29 11.57 -24.50
C TRP A 185 -17.19 12.62 -24.61
N ALA A 186 -16.63 12.75 -25.81
CA ALA A 186 -15.58 13.73 -26.10
C ALA A 186 -16.22 15.01 -26.66
N GLU A 187 -15.99 16.11 -25.95
CA GLU A 187 -16.42 17.47 -26.29
C GLU A 187 -17.95 17.71 -26.31
N GLN A 188 -18.35 18.88 -25.81
CA GLN A 188 -19.70 19.43 -25.83
C GLN A 188 -19.53 20.95 -25.71
N ASN A 189 -20.22 21.76 -26.50
CA ASN A 189 -20.12 23.22 -26.33
C ASN A 189 -20.82 23.63 -25.02
N PRO A 190 -20.34 24.64 -24.27
CA PRO A 190 -20.93 25.01 -22.98
C PRO A 190 -22.43 25.38 -23.03
N GLU A 191 -22.90 25.86 -24.19
CA GLU A 191 -24.30 26.26 -24.42
C GLU A 191 -25.18 25.12 -24.95
N ASP A 192 -24.61 23.94 -25.26
CA ASP A 192 -25.35 22.80 -25.78
C ASP A 192 -26.07 22.05 -24.64
N LYS A 193 -27.36 21.76 -24.85
CA LYS A 193 -28.15 20.92 -23.95
C LYS A 193 -28.02 19.46 -24.36
N ALA A 194 -27.16 18.73 -23.65
CA ALA A 194 -27.07 17.28 -23.77
C ALA A 194 -28.21 16.57 -23.02
N THR A 195 -28.73 15.53 -23.65
CA THR A 195 -29.83 14.69 -23.18
C THR A 195 -29.47 13.24 -23.42
N ILE A 196 -29.55 12.37 -22.40
CA ILE A 196 -29.39 10.92 -22.59
C ILE A 196 -30.74 10.22 -22.46
N THR A 197 -31.06 9.39 -23.44
CA THR A 197 -32.20 8.48 -23.42
C THR A 197 -31.70 7.05 -23.33
N LEU A 198 -32.02 6.35 -22.25
CA LEU A 198 -31.66 4.95 -22.00
C LEU A 198 -32.87 4.05 -22.29
N THR A 199 -32.71 3.06 -23.17
CA THR A 199 -33.78 2.17 -23.62
C THR A 199 -33.42 0.71 -23.35
N GLU A 200 -34.21 0.04 -22.52
CA GLU A 200 -34.24 -1.43 -22.39
C GLU A 200 -35.12 -2.03 -23.52
N PRO A 201 -34.71 -3.13 -24.17
CA PRO A 201 -35.51 -3.81 -25.20
C PRO A 201 -36.94 -4.14 -24.73
N ASN A 202 -37.94 -3.71 -25.50
CA ASN A 202 -39.37 -3.87 -25.22
C ASN A 202 -39.88 -3.17 -23.94
N SER A 203 -39.15 -2.18 -23.44
CA SER A 203 -39.48 -1.41 -22.23
C SER A 203 -39.65 0.08 -22.54
N THR A 204 -40.10 0.87 -21.57
CA THR A 204 -40.13 2.34 -21.66
C THR A 204 -38.74 2.94 -21.48
N SER A 205 -38.35 3.86 -22.37
CA SER A 205 -37.10 4.61 -22.24
C SER A 205 -37.12 5.55 -21.03
N ILE A 206 -35.98 5.68 -20.35
CA ILE A 206 -35.72 6.65 -19.28
C ILE A 206 -34.94 7.82 -19.90
N LYS A 207 -35.32 9.05 -19.57
CA LYS A 207 -34.71 10.27 -20.13
C LYS A 207 -34.03 11.11 -19.04
N PHE A 208 -32.82 11.56 -19.30
CA PHE A 208 -32.01 12.42 -18.45
C PHE A 208 -31.67 13.70 -19.23
N GLU A 209 -32.04 14.85 -18.69
CA GLU A 209 -31.95 16.17 -19.35
C GLU A 209 -30.79 16.99 -18.77
N ASN A 210 -30.17 17.85 -19.58
CA ASN A 210 -29.06 18.74 -19.19
C ASN A 210 -27.88 18.00 -18.54
N VAL A 211 -27.54 16.82 -19.07
CA VAL A 211 -26.49 15.96 -18.53
C VAL A 211 -25.08 16.47 -18.87
N GLN A 212 -24.10 16.09 -18.07
CA GLN A 212 -22.68 16.37 -18.29
C GLN A 212 -21.90 15.06 -18.46
N SER A 213 -20.75 15.13 -19.14
CA SER A 213 -19.94 13.94 -19.41
C SER A 213 -19.44 13.29 -18.12
N GLY A 214 -19.36 11.95 -18.11
CA GLY A 214 -19.09 11.15 -16.92
C GLY A 214 -20.34 10.71 -16.14
N LEU A 215 -21.53 10.90 -16.71
CA LEU A 215 -22.85 10.61 -16.13
C LEU A 215 -22.96 9.17 -15.60
N PHE A 216 -23.26 9.03 -14.32
CA PHE A 216 -23.66 7.75 -13.73
C PHE A 216 -25.18 7.55 -13.79
N ILE A 217 -25.59 6.33 -14.17
CA ILE A 217 -26.98 5.87 -14.11
C ILE A 217 -27.00 4.54 -13.34
N GLY A 218 -27.59 4.56 -12.14
CA GLY A 218 -27.79 3.37 -11.29
C GLY A 218 -29.17 2.72 -11.41
N LYS A 219 -29.42 1.72 -10.56
CA LYS A 219 -30.67 0.93 -10.46
C LYS A 219 -31.07 0.23 -11.77
N LEU A 220 -30.09 -0.15 -12.59
CA LEU A 220 -30.28 -1.01 -13.75
C LEU A 220 -30.53 -2.46 -13.30
N LYS A 221 -31.09 -3.27 -14.20
CA LYS A 221 -31.24 -4.72 -13.99
C LYS A 221 -29.94 -5.43 -14.36
N PRO A 222 -29.50 -6.46 -13.62
CA PRO A 222 -28.42 -7.35 -14.05
C PRO A 222 -28.69 -8.05 -15.39
N GLU A 223 -27.62 -8.45 -16.08
CA GLU A 223 -27.64 -9.24 -17.33
C GLU A 223 -28.58 -8.70 -18.44
N THR A 224 -28.83 -7.38 -18.42
CA THR A 224 -29.83 -6.72 -19.27
C THR A 224 -29.14 -5.80 -20.26
N GLN A 225 -29.49 -5.95 -21.54
CA GLN A 225 -29.00 -5.07 -22.60
C GLN A 225 -29.73 -3.72 -22.57
N TYR A 226 -28.99 -2.64 -22.75
CA TYR A 226 -29.50 -1.28 -22.87
C TYR A 226 -28.87 -0.58 -24.08
N ASN A 227 -29.65 0.26 -24.74
CA ASN A 227 -29.17 1.26 -25.70
C ASN A 227 -29.25 2.65 -25.06
N ALA A 228 -28.11 3.33 -24.94
CA ALA A 228 -28.03 4.72 -24.52
C ALA A 228 -27.80 5.60 -25.74
N LYS A 229 -28.73 6.52 -26.01
CA LYS A 229 -28.60 7.54 -27.04
C LYS A 229 -28.42 8.91 -26.39
N ILE A 230 -27.31 9.59 -26.70
CA ILE A 230 -27.13 11.01 -26.38
C ILE A 230 -27.64 11.87 -27.53
N VAL A 231 -28.28 12.99 -27.22
CA VAL A 231 -28.65 14.04 -28.16
C VAL A 231 -28.13 15.36 -27.57
N SER A 232 -27.33 16.09 -28.33
CA SER A 232 -26.79 17.40 -27.95
C SER A 232 -27.35 18.46 -28.90
N CYS A 233 -28.07 19.44 -28.36
CA CYS A 233 -28.81 20.45 -29.14
C CYS A 233 -28.53 21.86 -28.65
N ASN A 234 -28.51 22.81 -29.58
CA ASN A 234 -28.66 24.23 -29.28
C ASN A 234 -29.62 24.89 -30.30
N ALA A 235 -29.68 26.21 -30.38
CA ALA A 235 -30.60 26.90 -31.29
C ALA A 235 -30.28 26.72 -32.79
N ILE A 236 -29.09 26.24 -33.14
CA ILE A 236 -28.62 26.08 -34.53
C ILE A 236 -29.00 24.71 -35.08
N ASP A 237 -28.64 23.63 -34.38
CA ASP A 237 -28.82 22.25 -34.84
C ASP A 237 -28.88 21.26 -33.64
N CYS A 238 -28.99 19.96 -33.94
CA CYS A 238 -28.88 18.86 -32.98
C CYS A 238 -28.00 17.73 -33.56
N THR A 239 -27.05 17.24 -32.76
CA THR A 239 -26.29 16.02 -33.06
C THR A 239 -26.67 14.88 -32.10
N SER A 240 -26.41 13.62 -32.47
CA SER A 240 -26.70 12.49 -31.60
C SER A 240 -25.80 11.28 -31.83
N GLU A 241 -25.34 10.68 -30.74
CA GLU A 241 -24.54 9.45 -30.72
C GLU A 241 -25.25 8.35 -29.91
N GLN A 242 -24.86 7.09 -30.12
CA GLN A 242 -25.47 5.97 -29.37
C GLN A 242 -24.48 4.83 -29.07
N VAL A 243 -24.63 4.23 -27.88
CA VAL A 243 -23.87 3.06 -27.44
C VAL A 243 -24.81 1.98 -26.90
N THR A 244 -24.49 0.72 -27.16
CA THR A 244 -25.22 -0.43 -26.60
C THR A 244 -24.31 -1.19 -25.66
N PHE A 245 -24.82 -1.55 -24.48
CA PHE A 245 -24.09 -2.31 -23.47
C PHE A 245 -25.02 -3.31 -22.78
N THR A 246 -24.45 -4.27 -22.04
CA THR A 246 -25.19 -5.25 -21.25
C THR A 246 -24.62 -5.26 -19.85
N THR A 247 -25.45 -5.01 -18.83
CA THR A 247 -25.03 -5.04 -17.42
C THR A 247 -24.48 -6.40 -17.00
N LEU A 248 -23.65 -6.40 -15.97
CA LEU A 248 -22.93 -7.60 -15.52
C LEU A 248 -23.85 -8.59 -14.78
N PRO A 249 -23.42 -9.86 -14.57
CA PRO A 249 -24.13 -10.82 -13.73
C PRO A 249 -24.33 -10.33 -12.31
N THR A 250 -25.49 -10.65 -11.73
CA THR A 250 -25.97 -10.21 -10.40
C THR A 250 -24.90 -10.32 -9.32
N ARG A 251 -24.75 -9.28 -8.50
CA ARG A 251 -23.77 -9.20 -7.41
C ARG A 251 -24.44 -8.95 -6.07
N LEU A 252 -23.78 -9.40 -5.00
CA LEU A 252 -24.14 -9.10 -3.62
C LEU A 252 -23.44 -7.80 -3.20
N GLY A 253 -24.19 -6.80 -2.76
CA GLY A 253 -23.63 -5.58 -2.17
C GLY A 253 -23.43 -5.77 -0.67
N TYR A 254 -22.19 -5.67 -0.19
CA TYR A 254 -21.86 -5.88 1.22
C TYR A 254 -22.46 -4.80 2.14
N ALA A 255 -22.32 -3.53 1.79
CA ALA A 255 -22.75 -2.39 2.61
C ALA A 255 -24.12 -1.81 2.20
N ASP A 256 -24.84 -2.42 1.26
CA ASP A 256 -26.09 -1.87 0.71
C ASP A 256 -27.25 -1.82 1.71
N GLU A 257 -27.28 -2.76 2.66
CA GLU A 257 -28.30 -2.82 3.72
C GLU A 257 -27.91 -2.01 4.97
N LYS A 258 -26.72 -1.38 4.99
CA LYS A 258 -26.30 -0.55 6.11
C LYS A 258 -27.09 0.75 6.17
N ALA A 259 -27.35 1.21 7.40
CA ALA A 259 -27.97 2.51 7.61
C ALA A 259 -27.03 3.64 7.16
N VAL A 260 -27.52 4.54 6.30
CA VAL A 260 -26.82 5.76 5.95
C VAL A 260 -26.93 6.73 7.13
N ILE A 261 -25.80 7.01 7.76
CA ILE A 261 -25.63 8.02 8.82
C ILE A 261 -25.08 9.29 8.15
N ASN A 262 -25.81 10.40 8.21
CA ASN A 262 -25.31 11.66 7.66
C ASN A 262 -24.13 12.23 8.46
N HIS A 263 -23.03 12.55 7.77
CA HIS A 263 -21.84 13.21 8.34
C HIS A 263 -21.63 14.65 7.82
N LEU A 264 -22.47 15.13 6.90
CA LEU A 264 -22.28 16.40 6.20
C LEU A 264 -23.22 17.49 6.71
N ASN A 265 -22.71 18.72 6.75
CA ASN A 265 -23.50 19.93 7.00
C ASN A 265 -23.91 20.53 5.64
N GLY A 266 -25.18 20.44 5.27
CA GLY A 266 -25.67 21.00 3.99
C GLY A 266 -27.02 20.42 3.56
N ASN A 267 -27.30 20.49 2.26
CA ASN A 267 -28.48 19.87 1.63
C ASN A 267 -28.15 18.65 0.77
N LEU A 268 -26.88 18.26 0.67
CA LEU A 268 -26.42 16.93 0.26
C LEU A 268 -26.09 16.14 1.52
N THR A 269 -26.89 15.14 1.85
CA THR A 269 -26.71 14.29 3.05
C THR A 269 -26.19 12.90 2.68
N GLY A 270 -25.39 12.30 3.56
CA GLY A 270 -24.86 10.96 3.36
C GLY A 270 -23.72 10.58 4.30
N SER A 271 -23.35 9.30 4.25
CA SER A 271 -22.24 8.76 5.03
C SER A 271 -20.90 9.05 4.39
N VAL A 272 -19.94 9.49 5.21
CA VAL A 272 -18.56 9.73 4.82
C VAL A 272 -17.65 8.82 5.64
N ASN A 273 -16.94 7.93 4.94
CA ASN A 273 -15.99 7.00 5.52
C ASN A 273 -14.62 7.13 4.82
N PHE A 274 -13.56 6.73 5.53
CA PHE A 274 -12.18 6.81 5.06
C PHE A 274 -11.51 5.45 5.22
N ALA A 275 -11.26 4.74 4.12
CA ALA A 275 -10.55 3.46 4.19
C ALA A 275 -9.03 3.68 4.23
N GLN A 276 -8.44 3.46 5.41
CA GLN A 276 -6.98 3.48 5.64
C GLN A 276 -6.43 2.09 6.01
N THR A 277 -7.01 1.50 7.07
CA THR A 277 -6.91 0.05 7.37
C THR A 277 -8.28 -0.60 7.22
N HIS A 278 -9.35 0.11 7.59
CA HIS A 278 -10.75 -0.35 7.59
C HIS A 278 -11.68 0.67 6.92
N THR A 279 -12.74 0.20 6.26
CA THR A 279 -13.80 1.06 5.68
C THR A 279 -14.75 1.66 6.72
N THR A 280 -14.64 1.26 8.00
CA THR A 280 -15.51 1.71 9.10
C THR A 280 -15.04 2.98 9.79
N THR A 281 -13.81 3.45 9.55
CA THR A 281 -13.35 4.75 10.06
C THR A 281 -14.20 5.87 9.45
N THR A 282 -14.88 6.61 10.32
CA THR A 282 -15.70 7.79 10.00
C THR A 282 -14.90 9.08 10.25
N ALA A 283 -15.44 10.24 9.87
CA ALA A 283 -14.80 11.53 10.17
C ALA A 283 -14.65 11.77 11.69
N ASN A 284 -15.68 11.43 12.46
CA ASN A 284 -15.77 11.57 13.91
C ASN A 284 -16.53 10.37 14.51
N GLN A 285 -16.80 10.37 15.83
CA GLN A 285 -17.52 9.30 16.55
C GLN A 285 -16.83 7.91 16.57
N ASN A 286 -15.56 7.84 16.14
CA ASN A 286 -14.79 6.59 16.11
C ASN A 286 -14.52 6.00 17.51
N ALA A 287 -14.52 6.83 18.56
CA ALA A 287 -14.33 6.37 19.94
C ALA A 287 -15.57 5.62 20.46
N GLU A 288 -16.76 6.13 20.15
CA GLU A 288 -18.07 5.54 20.45
C GLU A 288 -18.31 4.26 19.64
N ASN A 289 -17.93 4.27 18.36
CA ASN A 289 -18.06 3.14 17.44
C ASN A 289 -16.95 2.08 17.59
N LEU A 290 -15.96 2.32 18.45
CA LEU A 290 -14.78 1.46 18.65
C LEU A 290 -13.97 1.19 17.36
N THR A 291 -13.95 2.14 16.41
CA THR A 291 -13.20 2.09 15.15
C THR A 291 -11.89 2.88 15.23
N PRO A 292 -10.88 2.67 14.37
CA PRO A 292 -9.69 3.52 14.36
C PRO A 292 -10.00 4.97 13.97
N ASP A 293 -9.32 5.94 14.59
CA ASP A 293 -9.29 7.36 14.18
C ASP A 293 -8.45 7.54 12.89
N LEU A 294 -8.50 8.70 12.24
CA LEU A 294 -7.75 8.97 11.00
C LEU A 294 -6.25 9.10 11.28
N VAL A 295 -5.43 8.16 10.82
CA VAL A 295 -3.95 8.25 10.90
C VAL A 295 -3.47 9.37 9.99
N ILE A 296 -2.72 10.34 10.51
CA ILE A 296 -2.19 11.42 9.68
C ILE A 296 -1.05 10.92 8.80
N ASP A 297 -0.78 11.64 7.71
CA ASP A 297 0.29 11.32 6.77
C ASP A 297 0.22 9.87 6.26
N ARG A 298 -1.01 9.39 6.02
CA ARG A 298 -1.33 8.08 5.41
C ARG A 298 -2.45 8.24 4.38
N ASN A 299 -2.25 7.70 3.17
CA ASN A 299 -3.26 7.69 2.11
C ASN A 299 -4.61 7.12 2.62
N ALA A 300 -5.71 7.70 2.19
CA ALA A 300 -7.06 7.23 2.53
C ALA A 300 -7.95 7.12 1.28
N GLN A 301 -8.80 6.11 1.21
CA GLN A 301 -9.87 6.04 0.22
C GLN A 301 -11.11 6.70 0.80
N LEU A 302 -11.45 7.90 0.36
CA LEU A 302 -12.74 8.53 0.68
C LEU A 302 -13.86 7.70 0.07
N LEU A 303 -14.89 7.44 0.86
CA LEU A 303 -16.11 6.75 0.50
C LEU A 303 -17.30 7.63 0.88
N PHE A 304 -18.18 7.92 -0.07
CA PHE A 304 -19.39 8.72 0.15
C PHE A 304 -20.62 7.95 -0.31
N THR A 305 -21.57 7.71 0.59
CA THR A 305 -22.86 7.08 0.27
C THR A 305 -23.97 8.10 0.50
N PRO A 306 -24.53 8.73 -0.56
CA PRO A 306 -25.61 9.70 -0.41
C PRO A 306 -26.90 9.03 0.09
N GLU A 307 -27.70 9.76 0.86
CA GLU A 307 -29.09 9.36 1.17
C GLU A 307 -29.97 9.47 -0.09
N ASP A 308 -29.68 10.47 -0.92
CA ASP A 308 -30.38 10.76 -2.17
C ASP A 308 -29.91 9.86 -3.32
N SER A 309 -30.85 9.09 -3.85
CA SER A 309 -30.59 8.08 -4.89
C SER A 309 -30.72 8.57 -6.34
N ASP A 310 -30.79 9.89 -6.54
CA ASP A 310 -30.82 10.59 -7.83
C ASP A 310 -29.50 11.31 -8.16
N VAL A 311 -28.46 11.10 -7.34
CA VAL A 311 -27.09 11.59 -7.56
C VAL A 311 -26.45 10.86 -8.76
N GLN A 312 -26.03 11.64 -9.77
CA GLN A 312 -25.44 11.17 -11.03
C GLN A 312 -23.98 11.61 -11.22
N HIS A 313 -23.55 12.62 -10.46
CA HIS A 313 -22.15 13.04 -10.30
C HIS A 313 -21.94 13.55 -8.88
N VAL A 314 -20.73 13.35 -8.34
CA VAL A 314 -20.26 14.02 -7.12
C VAL A 314 -18.88 14.59 -7.37
N TRP A 315 -18.66 15.84 -6.96
CA TRP A 315 -17.35 16.48 -6.93
C TRP A 315 -16.97 16.82 -5.49
N VAL A 316 -15.69 16.67 -5.17
CA VAL A 316 -15.09 17.04 -3.87
C VAL A 316 -14.08 18.15 -4.11
N GLU A 317 -14.22 19.25 -3.38
CA GLU A 317 -13.14 20.21 -3.15
C GLU A 317 -12.42 19.83 -1.86
N VAL A 318 -11.16 19.42 -1.99
CA VAL A 318 -10.27 19.10 -0.86
C VAL A 318 -9.60 20.39 -0.43
N ARG A 319 -9.80 20.81 0.82
CA ARG A 319 -9.32 22.09 1.36
C ARG A 319 -8.39 21.86 2.56
N TYR A 320 -7.37 22.69 2.71
CA TYR A 320 -6.48 22.73 3.88
C TYR A 320 -6.42 24.15 4.44
N GLN A 321 -6.76 24.29 5.73
CA GLN A 321 -6.88 25.59 6.42
C GLN A 321 -7.72 26.59 5.61
N GLY A 322 -8.86 26.10 5.09
CA GLY A 322 -9.79 26.86 4.24
C GLY A 322 -9.38 27.04 2.76
N ASN A 323 -8.15 26.71 2.36
CA ASN A 323 -7.68 26.87 0.97
C ASN A 323 -7.86 25.60 0.15
N THR A 324 -8.47 25.69 -1.03
CA THR A 324 -8.64 24.53 -1.94
C THR A 324 -7.28 24.05 -2.46
N ILE A 325 -6.92 22.80 -2.15
CA ILE A 325 -5.78 22.07 -2.74
C ILE A 325 -6.15 21.61 -4.15
N THR A 326 -7.31 20.97 -4.29
CA THR A 326 -7.77 20.37 -5.55
C THR A 326 -9.29 20.23 -5.58
N LYS A 327 -9.85 20.13 -6.79
CA LYS A 327 -11.24 19.75 -7.05
C LYS A 327 -11.25 18.52 -7.95
N ALA A 328 -11.89 17.44 -7.51
CA ALA A 328 -11.93 16.18 -8.24
C ALA A 328 -13.37 15.64 -8.34
N ALA A 329 -13.68 14.95 -9.44
CA ALA A 329 -14.88 14.12 -9.53
C ALA A 329 -14.65 12.80 -8.78
N MET A 330 -15.64 12.33 -8.02
CA MET A 330 -15.60 11.01 -7.40
C MET A 330 -15.88 9.93 -8.46
N LEU A 331 -15.27 8.76 -8.29
CA LEU A 331 -15.61 7.56 -9.04
C LEU A 331 -17.01 7.08 -8.62
N PRO A 332 -17.92 6.79 -9.57
CA PRO A 332 -19.26 6.30 -9.25
C PRO A 332 -19.23 4.85 -8.74
N PRO A 333 -20.37 4.35 -8.20
CA PRO A 333 -20.47 2.97 -7.73
C PRO A 333 -20.15 1.90 -8.78
N SER A 334 -20.39 2.15 -10.08
CA SER A 334 -19.99 1.24 -11.17
C SER A 334 -18.47 1.18 -11.42
N ALA A 335 -17.71 2.16 -10.90
CA ALA A 335 -16.25 2.24 -10.97
C ALA A 335 -15.58 1.94 -9.61
N LEU A 336 -16.34 1.46 -8.62
CA LEU A 336 -15.84 1.14 -7.29
C LEU A 336 -14.83 -0.02 -7.36
N ALA A 337 -13.78 0.04 -6.52
CA ALA A 337 -12.75 -0.99 -6.47
C ALA A 337 -13.33 -2.38 -6.14
N ALA A 338 -12.77 -3.41 -6.77
CA ALA A 338 -13.17 -4.79 -6.50
C ALA A 338 -12.74 -5.27 -5.10
N SER A 339 -13.41 -6.30 -4.59
CA SER A 339 -12.94 -7.08 -3.44
C SER A 339 -11.75 -7.97 -3.82
N ASP A 340 -11.08 -8.54 -2.83
CA ASP A 340 -10.02 -9.53 -3.01
C ASP A 340 -10.55 -10.96 -3.24
N GLN A 341 -11.86 -11.12 -3.50
CA GLN A 341 -12.53 -12.40 -3.75
C GLN A 341 -11.92 -13.14 -4.96
N PRO A 342 -11.46 -14.40 -4.81
CA PRO A 342 -10.95 -15.20 -5.93
C PRO A 342 -12.05 -15.66 -6.90
N GLU A 343 -11.65 -16.05 -8.11
CA GLU A 343 -12.53 -16.72 -9.07
C GLU A 343 -12.75 -18.18 -8.66
N ASN A 344 -13.94 -18.49 -8.11
CA ASN A 344 -14.28 -19.83 -7.60
C ASN A 344 -15.74 -20.25 -7.87
N GLY A 345 -16.43 -19.58 -8.81
CA GLY A 345 -17.81 -19.92 -9.22
C GLY A 345 -18.91 -19.55 -8.22
N ARG A 346 -18.57 -18.85 -7.13
CA ARG A 346 -19.49 -18.36 -6.10
C ARG A 346 -20.10 -17.00 -6.47
N SER A 347 -21.13 -16.57 -5.75
CA SER A 347 -21.72 -15.24 -5.96
C SER A 347 -20.66 -14.15 -5.77
N LYS A 348 -20.65 -13.14 -6.67
CA LYS A 348 -19.69 -12.04 -6.58
C LYS A 348 -20.13 -11.00 -5.57
N VAL A 349 -19.20 -10.59 -4.70
CA VAL A 349 -19.46 -9.60 -3.65
C VAL A 349 -18.70 -8.31 -3.95
N VAL A 350 -19.44 -7.20 -4.05
CA VAL A 350 -18.92 -5.84 -4.16
C VAL A 350 -19.13 -5.09 -2.84
N TYR A 351 -18.36 -4.03 -2.60
CA TYR A 351 -18.51 -3.26 -1.36
C TYR A 351 -19.90 -2.60 -1.27
N SER A 352 -20.35 -1.88 -2.31
CA SER A 352 -21.72 -1.36 -2.41
C SER A 352 -22.08 -1.00 -3.85
N HIS A 353 -23.37 -1.00 -4.18
CA HIS A 353 -23.93 -0.43 -5.41
C HIS A 353 -24.25 1.09 -5.30
N ASN A 354 -24.08 1.71 -4.12
CA ASN A 354 -24.47 3.09 -3.84
C ASN A 354 -23.29 4.03 -3.46
N THR A 355 -22.12 3.48 -3.10
CA THR A 355 -20.98 4.26 -2.61
C THR A 355 -20.12 4.83 -3.74
N TRP A 356 -19.93 6.16 -3.72
CA TRP A 356 -18.94 6.91 -4.50
C TRP A 356 -17.57 6.89 -3.83
N SER A 357 -16.48 7.01 -4.60
CA SER A 357 -15.12 6.91 -4.03
C SER A 357 -14.10 7.89 -4.63
N LEU A 358 -13.17 8.39 -3.81
CA LEU A 358 -12.06 9.26 -4.25
C LEU A 358 -10.79 8.98 -3.42
N PRO A 359 -9.63 8.65 -4.03
CA PRO A 359 -8.39 8.52 -3.27
C PRO A 359 -7.89 9.89 -2.77
N LEU A 360 -7.48 9.96 -1.52
CA LEU A 360 -6.87 11.11 -0.87
C LEU A 360 -5.39 10.82 -0.60
N GLU A 361 -4.51 11.73 -1.01
CA GLU A 361 -3.07 11.61 -0.78
C GLU A 361 -2.71 11.81 0.69
N TRP A 362 -1.70 11.07 1.16
CA TRP A 362 -1.20 11.12 2.53
C TRP A 362 -0.91 12.54 3.01
N SER A 363 -0.32 13.36 2.14
CA SER A 363 0.09 14.73 2.47
C SER A 363 -1.09 15.68 2.74
N TRP A 364 -2.31 15.29 2.36
CA TRP A 364 -3.56 16.02 2.64
C TRP A 364 -4.21 15.55 3.96
N MET A 365 -3.94 14.32 4.38
CA MET A 365 -4.57 13.67 5.54
C MET A 365 -3.93 14.14 6.85
N LYS A 366 -4.29 15.35 7.30
CA LYS A 366 -3.80 15.95 8.55
C LYS A 366 -4.74 17.04 9.10
N PRO A 367 -4.63 17.45 10.37
CA PRO A 367 -5.46 18.49 10.98
C PRO A 367 -5.46 19.79 10.16
N GLY A 368 -6.65 20.36 9.96
CA GLY A 368 -6.90 21.46 9.01
C GLY A 368 -7.42 21.01 7.64
N LEU A 369 -7.50 19.70 7.37
CA LEU A 369 -8.25 19.14 6.24
C LEU A 369 -9.75 19.43 6.40
N SER A 370 -10.41 19.83 5.30
CA SER A 370 -11.87 19.91 5.19
C SER A 370 -12.31 19.52 3.78
N LEU A 371 -13.55 19.03 3.65
CA LEU A 371 -14.11 18.55 2.38
C LEU A 371 -15.41 19.28 2.07
N HIS A 372 -15.56 19.77 0.84
CA HIS A 372 -16.80 20.34 0.33
C HIS A 372 -17.29 19.51 -0.85
N LEU A 373 -18.40 18.79 -0.64
CA LEU A 373 -19.00 17.92 -1.65
C LEU A 373 -20.11 18.68 -2.38
N THR A 374 -20.21 18.48 -3.69
CA THR A 374 -21.28 19.02 -4.54
C THR A 374 -21.76 17.97 -5.53
N ASP A 375 -23.04 18.02 -5.91
CA ASP A 375 -23.63 17.08 -6.87
C ASP A 375 -24.13 17.75 -8.16
N ASN A 376 -24.63 16.94 -9.10
CA ASN A 376 -25.20 17.41 -10.38
C ASN A 376 -26.48 18.24 -10.25
N LEU A 377 -27.13 18.29 -9.07
CA LEU A 377 -28.31 19.12 -8.81
C LEU A 377 -27.97 20.42 -8.08
N GLY A 378 -26.68 20.68 -7.78
CA GLY A 378 -26.23 21.84 -7.03
C GLY A 378 -26.50 21.74 -5.52
N ARG A 379 -26.79 20.54 -5.00
CA ARG A 379 -26.74 20.26 -3.56
C ARG A 379 -25.28 20.27 -3.11
N HIS A 380 -25.04 20.67 -1.86
CA HIS A 380 -23.72 20.69 -1.25
C HIS A 380 -23.76 20.14 0.18
N GLY A 381 -22.63 19.59 0.62
CA GLY A 381 -22.43 19.11 1.98
C GLY A 381 -20.99 19.32 2.39
N ASP A 382 -20.78 20.02 3.50
CA ASP A 382 -19.47 20.36 4.05
C ASP A 382 -19.12 19.47 5.25
N LEU A 383 -17.89 18.97 5.26
CA LEU A 383 -17.23 18.38 6.42
C LEU A 383 -16.13 19.35 6.88
N ALA A 384 -16.34 20.01 8.02
CA ALA A 384 -15.43 21.03 8.51
C ALA A 384 -14.17 20.42 9.17
N GLU A 385 -13.10 21.21 9.25
CA GLU A 385 -11.83 20.78 9.88
C GLU A 385 -11.96 20.43 11.37
N THR A 386 -12.98 20.98 12.05
CA THR A 386 -13.35 20.67 13.44
C THR A 386 -14.12 19.36 13.59
N ASP A 387 -14.68 18.83 12.50
CA ASP A 387 -15.56 17.67 12.49
C ASP A 387 -14.78 16.37 12.18
N MET A 388 -13.44 16.45 12.17
CA MET A 388 -12.52 15.35 11.85
C MET A 388 -11.60 15.01 13.04
N THR A 389 -11.62 13.75 13.46
CA THR A 389 -10.77 13.23 14.55
C THR A 389 -9.56 12.49 13.98
N PHE A 390 -8.37 12.98 14.29
CA PHE A 390 -7.10 12.42 13.81
C PHE A 390 -6.33 11.71 14.93
N ALA A 391 -5.72 10.57 14.60
CA ALA A 391 -4.63 9.95 15.35
C ALA A 391 -3.28 10.57 14.92
N GLY A 392 -2.17 10.18 15.57
CA GLY A 392 -0.85 10.59 15.14
C GLY A 392 -0.42 9.96 13.82
N ALA A 393 0.87 10.07 13.53
CA ALA A 393 1.57 9.36 12.47
C ALA A 393 2.57 8.37 13.10
N PRO A 394 2.10 7.25 13.71
CA PRO A 394 3.02 6.34 14.35
C PRO A 394 3.97 5.72 13.34
N GLU A 395 5.23 5.67 13.73
CA GLU A 395 6.24 4.87 13.07
C GLU A 395 6.35 3.54 13.81
N LEU A 396 6.48 2.43 13.09
CA LEU A 396 6.76 1.11 13.68
C LEU A 396 8.00 0.51 13.02
N ILE A 397 8.96 0.11 13.85
CA ILE A 397 10.18 -0.59 13.42
C ILE A 397 10.05 -2.06 13.84
N ILE A 398 10.16 -2.97 12.87
CA ILE A 398 10.25 -4.41 13.12
C ILE A 398 11.63 -4.89 12.66
N GLN A 399 12.46 -5.28 13.63
CA GLN A 399 13.74 -5.94 13.39
C GLN A 399 13.50 -7.44 13.22
N ASN A 400 14.11 -8.07 12.22
CA ASN A 400 13.97 -9.49 11.95
C ASN A 400 15.33 -10.18 12.09
N ILE A 401 15.36 -11.40 12.66
CA ILE A 401 16.56 -12.23 12.73
C ILE A 401 16.22 -13.73 12.67
N ASP A 402 16.97 -14.51 11.89
CA ASP A 402 16.95 -15.98 11.98
C ASP A 402 18.15 -16.46 12.80
N MET A 403 17.97 -17.44 13.68
CA MET A 403 19.06 -17.93 14.54
C MET A 403 19.00 -19.42 14.83
N GLY A 404 20.17 -20.02 14.96
CA GLY A 404 20.36 -21.43 15.30
C GLY A 404 21.19 -21.61 16.56
N MET A 405 20.62 -22.30 17.55
CA MET A 405 21.24 -22.54 18.85
C MET A 405 21.80 -23.97 18.91
N LEU A 406 23.13 -24.11 18.83
CA LEU A 406 23.86 -25.39 18.69
C LEU A 406 23.59 -26.12 17.36
N THR A 407 22.95 -25.46 16.40
CA THR A 407 22.68 -25.90 15.02
C THR A 407 22.70 -24.67 14.11
N GLU A 408 22.96 -24.82 12.81
CA GLU A 408 22.84 -23.72 11.83
C GLU A 408 21.42 -23.13 11.80
N PRO A 409 21.21 -21.83 11.50
CA PRO A 409 19.89 -21.23 11.27
C PRO A 409 19.06 -21.99 10.22
N ARG A 410 17.73 -21.94 10.35
CA ARG A 410 16.83 -22.81 9.55
C ARG A 410 16.47 -22.25 8.18
N ASN A 411 16.80 -20.99 7.88
CA ASN A 411 16.41 -20.24 6.68
C ASN A 411 14.87 -20.24 6.47
N GLY A 412 14.15 -20.05 7.57
CA GLY A 412 12.68 -20.17 7.63
C GLY A 412 11.94 -18.83 7.66
N ASN A 413 12.63 -17.71 7.42
CA ASN A 413 12.05 -16.37 7.49
C ASN A 413 11.57 -15.90 6.11
N THR A 414 10.35 -16.28 5.75
CA THR A 414 9.72 -15.88 4.48
C THR A 414 9.47 -14.36 4.39
N MET A 415 9.36 -13.65 5.53
CA MET A 415 9.25 -12.19 5.56
C MET A 415 10.51 -11.57 4.95
N ILE A 416 11.70 -11.95 5.42
CA ILE A 416 12.98 -11.50 4.84
C ILE A 416 13.10 -11.87 3.36
N GLN A 417 12.75 -13.11 2.99
CA GLN A 417 12.84 -13.60 1.60
C GLN A 417 11.93 -12.86 0.59
N GLN A 418 10.92 -12.11 1.04
CA GLN A 418 9.99 -11.33 0.20
C GLN A 418 9.66 -9.97 0.85
N MET A 419 10.67 -9.28 1.40
CA MET A 419 10.46 -8.20 2.37
C MET A 419 9.61 -7.05 1.84
N ALA A 420 9.87 -6.49 0.63
CA ALA A 420 9.10 -5.33 0.18
C ALA A 420 7.62 -5.67 -0.06
N LYS A 421 7.35 -6.86 -0.60
CA LYS A 421 6.02 -7.40 -0.85
C LYS A 421 5.23 -7.69 0.43
N LEU A 422 5.83 -8.38 1.39
CA LEU A 422 5.15 -8.76 2.62
C LEU A 422 5.00 -7.57 3.58
N SER A 423 5.99 -6.67 3.65
CA SER A 423 5.85 -5.42 4.40
C SER A 423 4.75 -4.53 3.83
N ALA A 424 4.61 -4.44 2.50
CA ALA A 424 3.58 -3.62 1.86
C ALA A 424 2.16 -4.13 2.16
N ASP A 425 1.97 -5.46 2.23
CA ASP A 425 0.70 -6.04 2.65
C ASP A 425 0.45 -5.86 4.16
N TYR A 426 1.46 -6.07 5.02
CA TYR A 426 1.29 -5.89 6.47
C TYR A 426 0.95 -4.44 6.83
N PHE A 427 1.55 -3.44 6.16
CA PHE A 427 1.22 -2.02 6.29
C PHE A 427 -0.27 -1.72 6.09
N GLN A 428 -0.98 -2.49 5.23
CA GLN A 428 -2.42 -2.32 5.04
C GLN A 428 -3.24 -2.70 6.30
N LYS A 429 -2.73 -3.59 7.17
CA LYS A 429 -3.49 -4.13 8.32
C LYS A 429 -3.34 -3.27 9.58
N ILE A 430 -2.18 -2.65 9.78
CA ILE A 430 -1.86 -1.90 11.00
C ILE A 430 -1.97 -0.37 10.80
N PRO A 431 -2.50 0.39 11.79
CA PRO A 431 -2.75 1.83 11.68
C PRO A 431 -1.48 2.68 11.97
N VAL A 432 -0.45 2.51 11.14
CA VAL A 432 0.81 3.29 11.17
C VAL A 432 0.88 4.26 9.99
N SER A 433 1.64 5.35 10.13
CA SER A 433 1.98 6.24 9.00
C SER A 433 3.25 5.76 8.29
N LYS A 434 4.23 5.22 9.03
CA LYS A 434 5.45 4.61 8.49
C LYS A 434 5.71 3.23 9.10
N LEU A 435 6.06 2.26 8.26
CA LEU A 435 6.58 0.95 8.66
C LEU A 435 8.02 0.82 8.18
N VAL A 436 8.92 0.43 9.08
CA VAL A 436 10.29 0.02 8.75
C VAL A 436 10.41 -1.47 9.04
N MET A 437 10.67 -2.25 8.00
CA MET A 437 11.07 -3.65 8.11
C MET A 437 12.58 -3.71 7.95
N ALA A 438 13.27 -4.24 8.95
CA ALA A 438 14.73 -4.29 8.99
C ALA A 438 15.21 -5.72 9.21
N ASP A 439 16.44 -5.99 8.77
CA ASP A 439 17.05 -7.32 8.75
C ASP A 439 18.31 -7.35 9.63
N TYR A 440 18.60 -8.53 10.16
CA TYR A 440 19.83 -8.87 10.85
C TYR A 440 20.43 -10.14 10.24
N THR A 441 21.75 -10.15 10.08
CA THR A 441 22.50 -11.33 9.61
C THR A 441 22.15 -12.56 10.43
N SER A 442 21.86 -13.67 9.75
CA SER A 442 21.49 -14.93 10.41
C SER A 442 22.55 -15.37 11.42
N ALA A 443 22.13 -15.72 12.63
CA ALA A 443 23.02 -15.90 13.78
C ALA A 443 23.19 -17.37 14.17
N PHE A 444 24.36 -17.95 13.91
CA PHE A 444 24.73 -19.28 14.40
C PHE A 444 25.44 -19.19 15.76
N PHE A 445 24.92 -19.91 16.77
CA PHE A 445 25.51 -20.00 18.10
C PHE A 445 26.03 -21.43 18.39
N PRO A 446 27.29 -21.75 18.03
CA PRO A 446 27.88 -23.09 18.29
C PRO A 446 28.17 -23.37 19.77
N LYS A 447 28.27 -22.32 20.58
CA LYS A 447 28.41 -22.36 22.05
C LYS A 447 27.34 -21.46 22.65
N VAL A 448 26.62 -21.97 23.65
CA VAL A 448 25.59 -21.23 24.38
C VAL A 448 25.92 -21.24 25.87
N THR A 449 26.34 -20.09 26.40
CA THR A 449 26.42 -19.83 27.84
C THR A 449 25.11 -19.18 28.32
N LEU A 450 24.43 -19.82 29.28
CA LEU A 450 23.23 -19.29 29.93
C LEU A 450 23.57 -18.37 31.11
N PRO A 451 22.67 -17.44 31.52
CA PRO A 451 22.92 -16.56 32.66
C PRO A 451 23.04 -17.24 34.04
N ASN A 452 22.81 -18.55 34.15
CA ASN A 452 23.10 -19.32 35.36
C ASN A 452 24.51 -19.96 35.35
N GLY A 453 25.39 -19.52 34.44
CA GLY A 453 26.76 -20.01 34.28
C GLY A 453 26.91 -21.34 33.54
N LYS A 454 25.80 -21.94 33.08
CA LYS A 454 25.81 -23.21 32.35
C LYS A 454 26.23 -23.00 30.89
N VAL A 455 27.06 -23.91 30.37
CA VAL A 455 27.59 -23.83 28.98
C VAL A 455 27.22 -25.08 28.20
N TYR A 456 26.62 -24.90 27.04
CA TYR A 456 26.30 -25.95 26.07
C TYR A 456 27.13 -25.80 24.79
N THR A 457 27.49 -26.93 24.19
CA THR A 457 28.26 -27.02 22.92
C THR A 457 27.76 -28.12 21.97
N THR A 458 26.71 -28.86 22.35
CA THR A 458 26.16 -29.98 21.58
C THR A 458 24.64 -30.05 21.68
N SER A 459 24.10 -30.05 22.89
CA SER A 459 22.66 -29.93 23.17
C SER A 459 22.44 -29.25 24.52
N SER A 460 21.24 -28.70 24.72
CA SER A 460 20.72 -28.41 26.06
C SER A 460 20.46 -29.70 26.85
N ASP A 461 20.49 -29.62 28.19
CA ASP A 461 20.05 -30.72 29.08
C ASP A 461 18.52 -30.73 29.27
N GLY A 462 17.80 -29.71 28.80
CA GLY A 462 16.35 -29.62 28.84
C GLY A 462 15.67 -30.21 27.61
N GLU A 463 14.34 -30.34 27.67
CA GLU A 463 13.50 -30.55 26.49
C GLU A 463 13.13 -29.20 25.87
N GLY A 464 13.15 -29.12 24.53
CA GLY A 464 12.62 -28.00 23.77
C GLY A 464 11.16 -28.24 23.38
N GLY A 465 10.42 -27.17 23.13
CA GLY A 465 9.08 -27.24 22.54
C GLY A 465 8.74 -25.97 21.77
N TRP A 466 7.60 -25.96 21.09
CA TRP A 466 7.16 -24.80 20.30
C TRP A 466 7.11 -23.50 21.14
N HIS A 467 6.65 -23.61 22.39
CA HIS A 467 6.64 -22.53 23.39
C HIS A 467 7.63 -22.72 24.55
N GLY A 468 8.61 -23.62 24.45
CA GLY A 468 9.43 -24.05 25.59
C GLY A 468 10.89 -24.36 25.26
N GLY A 469 11.73 -24.38 26.30
CA GLY A 469 13.18 -24.60 26.20
C GLY A 469 13.96 -23.52 26.93
N ASP A 470 15.05 -23.89 27.58
CA ASP A 470 15.91 -22.94 28.31
C ASP A 470 16.64 -21.96 27.37
N MET A 471 17.16 -22.45 26.25
CA MET A 471 17.81 -21.60 25.24
C MET A 471 16.81 -20.65 24.54
N ARG A 472 15.56 -21.08 24.28
CA ARG A 472 14.49 -20.20 23.77
C ARG A 472 14.31 -18.96 24.65
N GLU A 473 14.14 -19.17 25.96
CA GLU A 473 13.86 -18.09 26.91
C GLU A 473 15.08 -17.24 27.24
N ALA A 474 16.25 -17.86 27.42
CA ALA A 474 17.48 -17.17 27.80
C ALA A 474 18.17 -16.48 26.62
N ILE A 475 18.21 -17.12 25.45
CA ILE A 475 18.99 -16.67 24.30
C ILE A 475 18.10 -15.96 23.29
N GLY A 476 17.15 -16.65 22.67
CA GLY A 476 16.30 -16.06 21.61
C GLY A 476 15.50 -14.85 22.10
N LYS A 477 14.86 -14.99 23.26
CA LYS A 477 14.06 -13.91 23.87
C LYS A 477 14.93 -12.94 24.66
N ALA A 478 15.54 -13.36 25.77
CA ALA A 478 16.23 -12.43 26.67
C ALA A 478 17.55 -11.87 26.07
N LEU A 479 18.49 -12.69 25.60
CA LEU A 479 19.75 -12.17 25.06
C LEU A 479 19.55 -11.41 23.75
N VAL A 480 18.95 -12.04 22.74
CA VAL A 480 18.89 -11.50 21.38
C VAL A 480 17.79 -10.47 21.22
N SER A 481 16.52 -10.85 21.40
CA SER A 481 15.41 -9.92 21.10
C SER A 481 15.37 -8.72 22.03
N THR A 482 15.41 -8.94 23.35
CA THR A 482 15.51 -7.82 24.30
C THR A 482 16.86 -7.11 24.20
N GLY A 483 17.93 -7.77 23.75
CA GLY A 483 19.22 -7.13 23.49
C GLY A 483 19.15 -6.12 22.34
N ILE A 484 18.65 -6.53 21.18
CA ILE A 484 18.40 -5.67 20.02
C ILE A 484 17.48 -4.50 20.42
N ASN A 485 16.42 -4.76 21.19
CA ASN A 485 15.54 -3.70 21.73
C ASN A 485 16.30 -2.70 22.61
N ASN A 486 17.07 -3.18 23.59
CA ASN A 486 17.81 -2.32 24.53
C ASN A 486 18.92 -1.51 23.86
N ALA A 487 19.65 -2.13 22.92
CA ALA A 487 20.72 -1.47 22.16
C ALA A 487 20.18 -0.31 21.31
N ASN A 488 18.98 -0.45 20.74
CA ASN A 488 18.31 0.59 19.96
C ASN A 488 17.69 1.73 20.80
N VAL A 489 17.72 1.64 22.14
CA VAL A 489 17.36 2.72 23.08
C VAL A 489 18.51 3.13 24.02
N GLY A 490 19.76 2.77 23.67
CA GLY A 490 20.97 3.22 24.37
C GLY A 490 21.26 2.53 25.72
N ILE A 491 20.55 1.46 26.07
CA ILE A 491 20.80 0.72 27.31
C ILE A 491 21.88 -0.32 27.04
N THR A 492 23.06 -0.21 27.65
CA THR A 492 24.22 -1.09 27.32
C THR A 492 24.23 -2.44 28.02
N ASN A 493 23.57 -2.58 29.17
CA ASN A 493 23.54 -3.83 29.94
C ASN A 493 22.26 -3.98 30.79
N SER A 494 21.96 -5.22 31.20
CA SER A 494 20.87 -5.54 32.13
C SER A 494 21.07 -6.94 32.74
N ALA A 495 20.19 -7.38 33.65
CA ALA A 495 20.26 -8.73 34.22
C ALA A 495 19.98 -9.80 33.15
N GLY A 496 20.71 -10.93 33.17
CA GLY A 496 20.79 -11.86 32.05
C GLY A 496 19.48 -12.54 31.65
N TYR A 497 18.60 -12.88 32.61
CA TYR A 497 17.26 -13.42 32.30
C TYR A 497 16.20 -12.33 32.10
N SER A 498 16.57 -11.04 32.10
CA SER A 498 15.60 -9.96 31.90
C SER A 498 15.00 -9.98 30.49
N GLN A 499 13.68 -10.11 30.40
CA GLN A 499 12.89 -9.86 29.19
C GLN A 499 12.10 -8.54 29.32
N ALA A 500 12.58 -7.59 30.14
CA ALA A 500 11.90 -6.32 30.38
C ALA A 500 11.86 -5.46 29.11
N TYR A 501 10.66 -5.05 28.70
CA TYR A 501 10.46 -4.23 27.51
C TYR A 501 10.64 -2.76 27.82
N ASN A 502 11.84 -2.24 27.57
CA ASN A 502 12.15 -0.82 27.71
C ASN A 502 11.64 0.01 26.51
N LYS A 503 10.33 -0.08 26.22
CA LYS A 503 9.70 0.62 25.09
C LYS A 503 9.86 2.13 25.25
N ARG A 504 10.46 2.79 24.26
CA ARG A 504 10.53 4.26 24.16
C ARG A 504 9.81 4.72 22.89
N PHE A 505 10.33 4.35 21.72
CA PHE A 505 9.62 4.39 20.44
C PHE A 505 8.96 3.03 20.13
N ASN A 506 8.16 2.92 19.06
CA ASN A 506 7.54 1.65 18.68
C ASN A 506 8.55 0.75 17.94
N HIS A 507 9.24 -0.11 18.68
CA HIS A 507 10.20 -1.08 18.16
C HIS A 507 9.92 -2.47 18.68
N ILE A 508 9.84 -3.44 17.76
CA ILE A 508 9.66 -4.86 18.06
C ILE A 508 10.79 -5.64 17.37
N THR A 509 11.32 -6.68 18.02
CA THR A 509 12.22 -7.66 17.39
C THR A 509 11.47 -8.99 17.19
N ALA A 510 11.25 -9.32 15.92
CA ALA A 510 10.75 -10.62 15.48
C ALA A 510 11.93 -11.56 15.20
N HIS A 511 11.79 -12.83 15.59
CA HIS A 511 12.78 -13.85 15.29
C HIS A 511 12.17 -15.18 14.91
N THR A 512 12.85 -15.87 14.01
CA THR A 512 12.70 -17.30 13.81
C THR A 512 13.87 -17.98 14.53
N ASN A 513 13.60 -19.03 15.32
CA ASN A 513 14.68 -19.75 15.99
C ASN A 513 14.39 -21.22 16.23
N HIS A 514 15.47 -22.00 16.27
CA HIS A 514 15.47 -23.40 16.64
C HIS A 514 16.76 -23.75 17.37
N GLY A 515 16.75 -24.86 18.11
CA GLY A 515 17.93 -25.30 18.86
C GLY A 515 17.98 -26.79 19.13
N VAL A 516 19.16 -27.27 19.54
CA VAL A 516 19.38 -28.69 19.89
C VAL A 516 19.10 -28.93 21.38
N TYR A 517 18.12 -29.77 21.66
CA TYR A 517 17.68 -30.17 23.00
C TYR A 517 17.78 -31.69 23.18
N THR A 518 17.49 -32.20 24.38
CA THR A 518 17.47 -33.65 24.66
C THR A 518 16.48 -34.43 23.80
N ASN A 519 15.42 -33.77 23.29
CA ASN A 519 14.43 -34.32 22.38
C ASN A 519 14.70 -34.01 20.89
N GLY A 520 15.89 -33.53 20.53
CA GLY A 520 16.32 -33.27 19.15
C GLY A 520 16.38 -31.79 18.79
N ILE A 521 16.39 -31.50 17.47
CA ILE A 521 16.26 -30.13 16.97
C ILE A 521 14.79 -29.72 17.08
N VAL A 522 14.53 -28.55 17.67
CA VAL A 522 13.18 -28.04 17.90
C VAL A 522 13.04 -26.62 17.37
N ASP A 523 12.16 -26.44 16.38
CA ASP A 523 11.61 -25.14 15.98
C ASP A 523 10.78 -24.54 17.11
N HIS A 524 10.94 -23.24 17.35
CA HIS A 524 10.10 -22.51 18.28
C HIS A 524 9.23 -21.46 17.56
N GLY A 525 8.12 -21.07 18.17
CA GLY A 525 7.17 -20.12 17.59
C GLY A 525 6.03 -19.76 18.53
N GLY A 526 4.94 -19.24 17.96
CA GLY A 526 3.66 -19.01 18.63
C GLY A 526 3.76 -18.26 19.96
N SER A 527 4.63 -17.26 20.08
CA SER A 527 4.55 -16.33 21.20
C SER A 527 5.09 -14.94 20.88
N GLY A 528 4.35 -13.91 21.26
CA GLY A 528 4.82 -12.52 21.27
C GLY A 528 4.46 -11.77 22.54
N GLY A 529 4.91 -10.51 22.59
CA GLY A 529 4.75 -9.59 23.72
C GLY A 529 6.09 -9.00 24.15
N GLY A 530 6.06 -7.82 24.78
CA GLY A 530 7.27 -7.21 25.36
C GLY A 530 8.34 -6.78 24.34
N GLY A 531 7.93 -6.42 23.12
CA GLY A 531 8.85 -6.09 22.02
C GLY A 531 9.48 -7.33 21.39
N ILE A 532 8.95 -8.52 21.65
CA ILE A 532 9.48 -9.81 21.16
C ILE A 532 8.39 -10.51 20.33
N VAL A 533 8.78 -11.12 19.23
CA VAL A 533 7.95 -12.07 18.47
C VAL A 533 8.78 -13.30 18.18
N THR A 534 8.37 -14.50 18.61
CA THR A 534 9.00 -15.75 18.21
C THR A 534 8.07 -16.49 17.26
N LEU A 535 8.57 -16.80 16.07
CA LEU A 535 7.76 -17.26 14.94
C LEU A 535 8.30 -18.56 14.32
N THR A 536 7.38 -19.47 13.99
CA THR A 536 7.63 -20.59 13.08
C THR A 536 7.16 -20.25 11.65
N SER A 537 6.05 -19.53 11.50
CA SER A 537 5.60 -18.89 10.25
C SER A 537 5.69 -17.38 10.36
N THR A 538 6.37 -16.73 9.40
CA THR A 538 6.46 -15.25 9.33
C THR A 538 5.38 -14.63 8.42
N ILE A 539 4.34 -15.40 8.10
CA ILE A 539 3.14 -15.01 7.33
C ILE A 539 1.88 -15.63 7.95
N GLY A 540 0.71 -15.15 7.53
CA GLY A 540 -0.59 -15.64 8.01
C GLY A 540 -0.87 -15.23 9.46
N ASN A 541 -1.74 -16.00 10.12
CA ASN A 541 -2.23 -15.64 11.45
C ASN A 541 -1.15 -15.63 12.52
N GLU A 542 -0.10 -16.46 12.46
CA GLU A 542 0.96 -16.45 13.49
C GLU A 542 1.62 -15.06 13.59
N TRP A 543 2.02 -14.47 12.46
CA TRP A 543 2.57 -13.11 12.42
C TRP A 543 1.60 -12.07 13.00
N SER A 544 0.34 -12.06 12.55
CA SER A 544 -0.68 -11.11 13.05
C SER A 544 -0.98 -11.31 14.54
N HIS A 545 -1.01 -12.57 15.02
CA HIS A 545 -1.34 -12.94 16.39
C HIS A 545 -0.24 -12.53 17.37
N GLU A 546 1.01 -12.90 17.09
CA GLU A 546 2.13 -12.64 17.99
C GLU A 546 2.54 -11.15 18.01
N LEU A 547 2.34 -10.42 16.90
CA LEU A 547 2.43 -8.96 16.94
C LEU A 547 1.27 -8.33 17.70
N GLY A 548 0.06 -8.88 17.62
CA GLY A 548 -1.08 -8.46 18.44
C GLY A 548 -0.78 -8.44 19.95
N HIS A 549 -0.07 -9.45 20.46
CA HIS A 549 0.38 -9.46 21.87
C HIS A 549 1.34 -8.32 22.20
N ASN A 550 2.18 -7.89 21.27
CA ASN A 550 3.05 -6.73 21.48
C ASN A 550 2.25 -5.42 21.60
N TYR A 551 1.13 -5.31 20.87
CA TYR A 551 0.20 -4.19 20.94
C TYR A 551 -0.72 -4.23 22.18
N GLY A 552 -0.61 -5.27 23.02
CA GLY A 552 -1.43 -5.45 24.22
C GLY A 552 -2.80 -6.09 23.96
N LEU A 553 -2.94 -6.82 22.85
CA LEU A 553 -4.15 -7.61 22.57
C LEU A 553 -4.13 -8.96 23.31
N SER A 554 -5.33 -9.44 23.65
CA SER A 554 -5.57 -10.70 24.38
C SER A 554 -6.36 -11.66 23.51
N HIS A 555 -6.18 -12.97 23.74
CA HIS A 555 -6.98 -14.02 23.08
C HIS A 555 -8.48 -13.85 23.28
N TYR A 556 -9.25 -14.21 22.25
CA TYR A 556 -10.71 -14.19 22.23
C TYR A 556 -11.31 -12.90 22.81
N PRO A 557 -10.97 -11.73 22.23
CA PRO A 557 -11.47 -10.45 22.72
C PRO A 557 -12.99 -10.40 22.56
N ALA A 558 -13.70 -10.09 23.65
CA ALA A 558 -15.15 -9.97 23.61
C ALA A 558 -15.59 -8.82 22.68
N GLN A 559 -16.65 -9.06 21.89
CA GLN A 559 -17.21 -8.11 20.90
C GLN A 559 -16.22 -7.75 19.79
N ALA A 560 -15.32 -8.69 19.46
CA ALA A 560 -14.26 -8.53 18.48
C ALA A 560 -13.57 -9.85 18.10
N SER A 561 -14.09 -11.03 18.50
CA SER A 561 -13.47 -12.33 18.16
C SER A 561 -13.84 -12.82 16.76
N THR A 562 -14.97 -12.36 16.23
CA THR A 562 -15.41 -12.61 14.86
C THR A 562 -15.74 -11.28 14.20
N HIS A 563 -15.51 -11.19 12.90
CA HIS A 563 -16.11 -10.13 12.11
C HIS A 563 -17.60 -10.38 11.92
N ASP A 564 -18.31 -9.30 11.60
CA ASP A 564 -19.70 -9.25 11.20
C ASP A 564 -19.90 -8.15 10.13
N LEU A 565 -21.15 -7.89 9.74
CA LEU A 565 -21.48 -6.84 8.78
C LEU A 565 -20.96 -5.46 9.25
N GLU A 566 -21.02 -5.19 10.55
CA GLU A 566 -20.66 -3.90 11.12
C GLU A 566 -19.17 -3.63 11.14
N SER A 567 -18.34 -4.66 11.35
CA SER A 567 -16.87 -4.57 11.34
C SER A 567 -16.25 -4.01 10.05
N GLY A 568 -16.96 -4.11 8.91
CA GLY A 568 -16.53 -3.59 7.61
C GLY A 568 -15.39 -4.36 6.97
N TRP A 569 -14.80 -3.78 5.92
CA TRP A 569 -13.74 -4.38 5.11
C TRP A 569 -12.41 -3.69 5.32
N GLY A 570 -11.31 -4.39 5.05
CA GLY A 570 -10.00 -3.78 4.95
C GLY A 570 -9.78 -3.06 3.62
N TRP A 571 -8.73 -2.25 3.53
CA TRP A 571 -8.34 -1.56 2.29
C TRP A 571 -6.87 -1.79 1.94
N ASP A 572 -6.61 -2.17 0.69
CA ASP A 572 -5.28 -2.22 0.11
C ASP A 572 -5.10 -1.07 -0.89
N ALA A 573 -4.30 -0.06 -0.50
CA ALA A 573 -4.05 1.12 -1.32
C ALA A 573 -3.04 0.89 -2.47
N LEU A 574 -2.26 -0.20 -2.41
CA LEU A 574 -1.28 -0.57 -3.43
C LEU A 574 -1.95 -1.31 -4.59
N HIS A 575 -2.87 -2.23 -4.29
CA HIS A 575 -3.62 -3.00 -5.29
C HIS A 575 -4.97 -2.37 -5.66
N ARG A 576 -5.43 -1.35 -4.90
CA ARG A 576 -6.79 -0.79 -4.95
C ARG A 576 -7.83 -1.89 -4.92
N ARG A 577 -7.87 -2.60 -3.79
CA ARG A 577 -8.81 -3.67 -3.51
C ARG A 577 -9.30 -3.56 -2.09
N PHE A 578 -10.57 -3.87 -1.88
CA PHE A 578 -11.06 -4.13 -0.54
C PHE A 578 -10.67 -5.53 -0.10
N ILE A 579 -10.20 -5.66 1.13
CA ILE A 579 -9.89 -6.93 1.76
C ILE A 579 -11.16 -7.37 2.50
N GLY A 580 -11.88 -8.36 1.98
CA GLY A 580 -13.16 -8.74 2.56
C GLY A 580 -13.01 -9.47 3.90
N ASN A 581 -13.91 -9.18 4.84
CA ASN A 581 -14.06 -9.92 6.09
C ASN A 581 -14.89 -11.21 5.93
N LEU A 582 -14.90 -11.79 4.72
CA LEU A 582 -15.70 -12.95 4.32
C LEU A 582 -14.78 -14.11 3.93
N HIS A 583 -15.10 -15.31 4.37
CA HIS A 583 -14.28 -16.48 4.07
C HIS A 583 -14.60 -17.06 2.67
N TRP A 584 -13.95 -16.51 1.66
CA TRP A 584 -14.26 -16.70 0.24
C TRP A 584 -14.39 -18.16 -0.24
N THR A 585 -13.60 -19.08 0.29
CA THR A 585 -13.49 -20.49 -0.19
C THR A 585 -14.15 -21.52 0.73
N GLY A 586 -14.72 -21.09 1.86
CA GLY A 586 -15.21 -21.99 2.91
C GLY A 586 -16.72 -22.18 2.87
N GLU A 587 -17.20 -23.20 3.61
CA GLU A 587 -18.62 -23.46 3.75
C GLU A 587 -19.37 -22.30 4.43
N ALA A 588 -20.65 -22.17 4.10
CA ALA A 588 -21.55 -21.21 4.73
C ALA A 588 -21.92 -21.69 6.14
N SER A 589 -21.21 -21.19 7.16
CA SER A 589 -21.44 -21.54 8.56
C SER A 589 -21.65 -20.30 9.44
N THR A 590 -22.42 -20.45 10.51
CA THR A 590 -22.44 -19.48 11.61
C THR A 590 -21.11 -19.55 12.37
N ASN A 591 -20.47 -18.41 12.62
CA ASN A 591 -19.36 -18.34 13.56
C ASN A 591 -19.91 -18.31 14.99
N ASP A 592 -19.40 -19.18 15.87
CA ASP A 592 -19.65 -19.17 17.32
C ASP A 592 -18.27 -19.16 18.01
N VAL A 593 -17.76 -17.96 18.30
CA VAL A 593 -16.38 -17.72 18.77
C VAL A 593 -16.40 -16.55 19.75
N GLY A 594 -15.65 -16.65 20.87
CA GLY A 594 -15.57 -15.56 21.85
C GLY A 594 -16.87 -15.27 22.62
N GLY A 595 -17.91 -16.10 22.46
CA GLY A 595 -19.27 -15.84 22.95
C GLY A 595 -20.14 -15.03 22.00
N GLU A 596 -19.68 -14.83 20.76
CA GLU A 596 -20.35 -14.08 19.69
C GLU A 596 -20.88 -15.05 18.63
N VAL A 597 -22.13 -14.89 18.22
CA VAL A 597 -22.81 -15.78 17.27
C VAL A 597 -23.22 -14.98 16.02
N VAL A 598 -22.47 -15.14 14.93
CA VAL A 598 -22.65 -14.37 13.69
C VAL A 598 -23.03 -15.30 12.53
N PRO A 599 -24.23 -15.14 11.92
CA PRO A 599 -24.66 -15.95 10.78
C PRO A 599 -23.91 -15.59 9.50
N PRO A 600 -23.86 -16.49 8.49
CA PRO A 600 -23.17 -16.21 7.23
C PRO A 600 -23.87 -15.11 6.40
N PHE A 601 -23.08 -14.20 5.84
CA PHE A 601 -23.52 -13.17 4.90
C PHE A 601 -24.20 -13.80 3.68
N ALA A 602 -25.39 -13.29 3.33
CA ALA A 602 -26.28 -13.79 2.28
C ALA A 602 -26.61 -15.30 2.36
N GLY A 603 -26.37 -15.97 3.49
CA GLY A 603 -26.46 -17.42 3.59
C GLY A 603 -25.36 -18.19 2.86
N GLU A 604 -24.34 -17.50 2.33
CA GLU A 604 -23.28 -18.10 1.51
C GLU A 604 -21.88 -17.97 2.14
N PHE A 605 -21.54 -16.83 2.74
CA PHE A 605 -20.18 -16.57 3.21
C PHE A 605 -20.13 -16.45 4.73
N ARG A 606 -19.43 -17.35 5.43
CA ARG A 606 -19.10 -17.11 6.85
C ARG A 606 -18.17 -15.90 6.96
N PHE A 607 -18.27 -15.14 8.03
CA PHE A 607 -17.32 -14.08 8.33
C PHE A 607 -15.95 -14.64 8.75
N THR A 608 -14.92 -13.81 8.65
CA THR A 608 -13.58 -14.12 9.16
C THR A 608 -13.50 -13.95 10.68
N ARG A 609 -12.48 -14.55 11.30
CA ARG A 609 -12.17 -14.38 12.72
C ARG A 609 -11.01 -13.41 12.90
N ASP A 610 -11.02 -12.71 14.03
CA ASP A 610 -9.93 -11.82 14.43
C ASP A 610 -8.62 -12.58 14.65
N ALA A 611 -7.48 -11.89 14.48
CA ALA A 611 -6.16 -12.49 14.65
C ALA A 611 -5.99 -13.20 16.01
N GLN A 612 -6.56 -12.64 17.09
CA GLN A 612 -6.51 -13.15 18.46
C GLN A 612 -7.54 -14.26 18.76
N ALA A 613 -8.39 -14.62 17.80
CA ALA A 613 -9.48 -15.60 17.94
C ALA A 613 -9.35 -16.78 16.96
N GLY A 614 -8.12 -17.07 16.51
CA GLY A 614 -7.84 -18.10 15.52
C GLY A 614 -8.19 -17.66 14.10
N GLY A 615 -7.78 -16.44 13.74
CA GLY A 615 -8.00 -15.84 12.44
C GLY A 615 -7.41 -16.65 11.26
N GLU A 616 -7.83 -16.26 10.06
CA GLU A 616 -7.63 -17.08 8.87
C GLU A 616 -6.19 -17.02 8.34
N GLY A 617 -5.79 -18.07 7.60
CA GLY A 617 -4.44 -18.20 7.03
C GLY A 617 -4.13 -17.23 5.89
N ALA A 618 -2.86 -17.19 5.48
CA ALA A 618 -2.40 -16.42 4.33
C ALA A 618 -3.14 -16.81 3.05
N LYS A 619 -3.43 -15.83 2.18
CA LYS A 619 -4.15 -15.99 0.90
C LYS A 619 -5.55 -16.61 1.03
N LEU A 620 -6.31 -16.18 2.04
CA LEU A 620 -7.76 -16.35 2.06
C LEU A 620 -8.42 -15.73 0.81
N GLY A 621 -8.02 -14.49 0.51
CA GLY A 621 -8.30 -13.80 -0.74
C GLY A 621 -7.06 -13.70 -1.62
N THR A 622 -7.21 -12.99 -2.75
CA THR A 622 -6.18 -12.90 -3.79
C THR A 622 -4.94 -12.11 -3.37
N ILE A 623 -5.06 -11.14 -2.46
CA ILE A 623 -3.96 -10.22 -2.08
C ILE A 623 -3.34 -10.51 -0.71
N SER A 624 -4.15 -10.67 0.34
CA SER A 624 -3.68 -10.65 1.73
C SER A 624 -2.89 -11.91 2.14
N TYR A 625 -1.66 -11.74 2.61
CA TYR A 625 -0.85 -12.75 3.32
C TYR A 625 -1.06 -12.72 4.83
N TYR A 626 -1.60 -11.62 5.36
CA TYR A 626 -1.88 -11.45 6.79
C TYR A 626 -3.37 -11.43 7.09
N THR A 627 -3.73 -11.81 8.31
CA THR A 627 -5.10 -11.80 8.80
C THR A 627 -5.59 -10.36 8.97
N LEU A 628 -6.82 -10.08 8.51
CA LEU A 628 -7.51 -8.82 8.81
C LEU A 628 -7.88 -8.83 10.30
N GLU A 629 -7.49 -7.79 11.02
CA GLU A 629 -7.78 -7.61 12.44
C GLU A 629 -9.16 -6.97 12.61
N HIS A 630 -9.85 -7.18 13.73
CA HIS A 630 -11.13 -6.50 13.99
C HIS A 630 -10.91 -5.00 14.23
N PRO A 631 -11.75 -4.07 13.73
CA PRO A 631 -11.55 -2.62 13.93
C PRO A 631 -11.42 -2.23 15.41
N THR A 632 -12.15 -2.90 16.31
CA THR A 632 -12.06 -2.75 17.78
C THR A 632 -10.70 -3.13 18.36
N GLN A 633 -10.02 -4.15 17.80
CA GLN A 633 -8.63 -4.42 18.19
C GLN A 633 -7.69 -3.40 17.53
N SER A 634 -7.91 -3.05 16.26
CA SER A 634 -7.09 -2.05 15.55
C SER A 634 -7.11 -0.68 16.21
N ARG A 635 -8.23 -0.26 16.83
CA ARG A 635 -8.28 0.96 17.67
C ARG A 635 -7.35 0.85 18.89
N LYS A 636 -7.23 -0.32 19.52
CA LYS A 636 -6.27 -0.56 20.62
C LYS A 636 -4.83 -0.53 20.10
N VAL A 637 -4.56 -1.12 18.94
CA VAL A 637 -3.24 -1.05 18.28
C VAL A 637 -2.86 0.40 18.01
N GLN A 638 -3.77 1.20 17.44
CA GLN A 638 -3.57 2.64 17.24
C GLN A 638 -3.29 3.39 18.56
N ALA A 639 -4.03 3.09 19.63
CA ALA A 639 -3.80 3.68 20.95
C ALA A 639 -2.46 3.24 21.58
N TRP A 640 -1.97 2.03 21.30
CA TRP A 640 -0.63 1.56 21.72
C TRP A 640 0.48 2.24 20.92
N LEU A 641 0.24 2.48 19.63
CA LEU A 641 1.15 3.13 18.68
C LEU A 641 1.32 4.62 18.99
N ASN A 642 0.21 5.36 19.16
CA ASN A 642 0.23 6.80 19.52
C ASN A 642 0.90 7.07 20.89
N LYS A 643 0.95 6.07 21.79
CA LYS A 643 1.65 6.17 23.08
C LYS A 643 3.16 6.01 22.97
N GLY A 644 3.67 5.41 21.90
CA GLY A 644 5.12 5.38 21.65
C GLY A 644 5.62 6.72 21.14
N PHE A 645 6.92 6.98 21.32
CA PHE A 645 7.56 8.11 20.67
C PHE A 645 7.83 7.81 19.19
N ASN A 646 7.92 8.86 18.36
CA ASN A 646 8.67 8.84 17.11
C ASN A 646 10.08 9.41 17.38
N VAL A 647 11.08 8.98 16.61
CA VAL A 647 12.45 9.51 16.71
C VAL A 647 12.55 10.77 15.85
N ASP A 648 12.97 11.89 16.43
CA ASP A 648 13.16 13.16 15.75
C ASP A 648 14.42 13.84 16.28
N LEU A 649 15.50 13.82 15.48
CA LEU A 649 16.79 14.40 15.84
C LEU A 649 16.80 15.94 15.83
N SER A 650 15.69 16.60 15.46
CA SER A 650 15.50 18.04 15.62
C SER A 650 14.92 18.44 16.98
N SER A 651 14.34 17.47 17.73
CA SER A 651 13.97 17.65 19.14
C SER A 651 15.21 17.62 20.04
N SER A 652 15.19 18.41 21.12
CA SER A 652 16.23 18.43 22.14
C SER A 652 16.32 17.15 22.98
N THR A 653 15.25 16.34 23.02
CA THR A 653 15.26 14.99 23.62
C THR A 653 15.50 13.88 22.60
N GLY A 654 15.49 14.19 21.29
CA GLY A 654 15.57 13.21 20.20
C GLY A 654 14.25 12.48 19.91
N TYR A 655 13.16 12.84 20.58
CA TYR A 655 11.88 12.12 20.55
C TYR A 655 10.68 13.06 20.60
N VAL A 656 9.64 12.75 19.82
CA VAL A 656 8.34 13.44 19.87
C VAL A 656 7.21 12.44 20.15
N GLN A 657 6.15 12.89 20.80
CA GLN A 657 4.96 12.10 21.15
C GLN A 657 3.69 12.78 20.63
N TRP A 658 2.72 11.97 20.20
CA TRP A 658 1.42 12.49 19.77
C TRP A 658 0.57 12.95 20.96
N ASN A 659 0.10 14.19 20.92
CA ASN A 659 -0.89 14.73 21.84
C ASN A 659 -2.28 14.72 21.18
N GLN A 660 -3.17 13.89 21.71
CA GLN A 660 -4.52 13.69 21.17
C GLN A 660 -5.46 14.89 21.41
N ASP A 661 -5.20 15.73 22.42
CA ASP A 661 -6.03 16.90 22.73
C ASP A 661 -5.68 18.09 21.83
N THR A 662 -4.41 18.22 21.42
CA THR A 662 -3.94 19.29 20.53
C THR A 662 -3.86 18.88 19.06
N HIS A 663 -4.08 17.59 18.75
CA HIS A 663 -3.84 16.98 17.43
C HIS A 663 -2.47 17.36 16.85
N SER A 664 -1.40 17.30 17.66
CA SER A 664 -0.05 17.61 17.20
C SER A 664 1.03 16.74 17.87
N TYR A 665 2.22 16.71 17.26
CA TYR A 665 3.40 16.10 17.88
C TYR A 665 4.10 17.13 18.76
N GLU A 666 4.36 16.74 20.01
CA GLU A 666 5.00 17.57 21.03
C GLU A 666 6.29 16.88 21.52
N GLU A 667 7.23 17.66 22.05
CA GLU A 667 8.53 17.15 22.51
C GLU A 667 8.38 16.20 23.71
N ALA A 668 8.84 14.96 23.55
CA ALA A 668 8.61 13.91 24.51
C ALA A 668 9.44 14.14 25.80
N GLN A 669 8.75 14.15 26.94
CA GLN A 669 9.39 14.26 28.25
C GLN A 669 9.95 12.90 28.67
N THR A 670 11.26 12.71 28.54
CA THR A 670 11.90 11.41 28.79
C THR A 670 13.32 11.50 29.37
N ASP A 671 13.71 10.45 30.09
CA ASP A 671 15.07 10.17 30.56
C ASP A 671 15.87 9.29 29.58
N THR A 672 15.28 8.94 28.44
CA THR A 672 15.90 8.11 27.40
C THR A 672 17.07 8.85 26.75
N PRO A 673 18.23 8.21 26.54
CA PRO A 673 19.29 8.76 25.70
C PRO A 673 18.77 9.15 24.31
N ALA A 674 19.09 10.36 23.87
CA ALA A 674 18.87 10.77 22.48
C ALA A 674 19.85 10.01 21.56
N PRO A 675 19.40 9.46 20.41
CA PRO A 675 20.32 8.87 19.45
C PRO A 675 21.24 9.95 18.85
N LEU A 676 22.52 9.63 18.66
CA LEU A 676 23.45 10.43 17.87
C LEU A 676 23.17 10.29 16.36
N GLN A 677 22.73 9.08 15.96
CA GLN A 677 22.27 8.76 14.61
C GLN A 677 21.12 7.74 14.74
N ALA A 678 20.12 7.84 13.87
CA ALA A 678 18.96 6.96 13.88
C ALA A 678 18.72 6.39 12.48
N GLY A 679 18.28 5.13 12.43
CA GLY A 679 17.99 4.43 11.17
C GLY A 679 19.21 4.17 10.26
N VAL A 680 20.39 3.98 10.86
CA VAL A 680 21.65 3.72 10.15
C VAL A 680 22.07 2.24 10.26
N PRO A 681 22.89 1.70 9.35
CA PRO A 681 23.45 0.36 9.53
C PRO A 681 24.29 0.26 10.81
N VAL A 682 24.05 -0.79 11.59
CA VAL A 682 24.72 -1.04 12.89
C VAL A 682 25.32 -2.45 12.93
N LEU A 683 26.30 -2.63 13.80
CA LEU A 683 26.59 -3.94 14.38
C LEU A 683 26.12 -3.93 15.84
N THR A 684 25.55 -5.05 16.30
CA THR A 684 25.08 -5.20 17.67
C THR A 684 25.93 -6.25 18.39
N LEU A 685 26.65 -5.82 19.42
CA LEU A 685 27.38 -6.71 20.32
C LEU A 685 26.42 -7.24 21.39
N LEU A 686 26.37 -8.55 21.54
CA LEU A 686 25.57 -9.25 22.55
C LEU A 686 26.47 -10.16 23.39
N GLY A 687 26.15 -10.32 24.66
CA GLY A 687 26.79 -11.37 25.46
C GLY A 687 26.30 -11.44 26.89
N ILE A 688 26.79 -12.46 27.59
CA ILE A 688 26.46 -12.78 28.99
C ILE A 688 27.77 -12.76 29.78
N TYR A 689 27.78 -12.10 30.93
CA TYR A 689 29.00 -11.95 31.73
C TYR A 689 28.73 -11.88 33.22
N ASP A 690 29.66 -12.43 33.99
CA ASP A 690 29.69 -12.30 35.43
C ASP A 690 30.89 -11.45 35.86
N PRO A 691 30.67 -10.23 36.38
CA PRO A 691 31.75 -9.39 36.89
C PRO A 691 32.61 -10.04 37.97
N SER A 692 32.08 -11.01 38.73
CA SER A 692 32.84 -11.74 39.76
C SER A 692 33.54 -13.00 39.23
N ASN A 693 33.34 -13.35 37.95
CA ASN A 693 33.91 -14.55 37.32
C ASN A 693 33.70 -15.86 38.12
N GLU A 694 32.57 -16.01 38.81
CA GLU A 694 32.13 -17.29 39.40
C GLU A 694 31.32 -18.10 38.38
N PHE A 695 30.58 -17.41 37.51
CA PHE A 695 29.86 -17.98 36.37
C PHE A 695 30.61 -17.74 35.05
N ALA A 696 30.43 -18.64 34.10
CA ALA A 696 31.01 -18.50 32.77
C ALA A 696 30.49 -17.23 32.08
N SER A 697 31.40 -16.53 31.41
CA SER A 697 31.10 -15.40 30.52
C SER A 697 31.20 -15.84 29.05
N GLN A 698 30.53 -15.10 28.16
CA GLN A 698 30.60 -15.27 26.71
C GLN A 698 30.22 -13.98 25.99
N VAL A 699 31.11 -13.50 25.12
CA VAL A 699 30.77 -12.60 24.01
C VAL A 699 30.18 -13.47 22.90
N TYR A 700 28.95 -13.17 22.46
CA TYR A 700 28.30 -13.92 21.38
C TYR A 700 28.73 -13.37 20.01
N PRO A 701 28.68 -14.20 18.93
CA PRO A 701 28.97 -13.77 17.57
C PRO A 701 28.30 -12.44 17.22
N VAL A 702 29.06 -11.53 16.60
CA VAL A 702 28.57 -10.20 16.20
C VAL A 702 27.47 -10.37 15.17
N ILE A 703 26.34 -9.71 15.38
CA ILE A 703 25.23 -9.64 14.43
C ILE A 703 25.19 -8.24 13.82
N TYR A 704 24.91 -8.15 12.52
CA TYR A 704 24.89 -6.91 11.77
C TYR A 704 23.47 -6.63 11.27
N SER A 705 23.06 -5.36 11.30
CA SER A 705 21.79 -4.92 10.75
C SER A 705 21.96 -3.73 9.82
N ASN A 706 21.01 -3.58 8.92
CA ASN A 706 20.91 -2.46 8.01
C ASN A 706 20.17 -1.24 8.59
N TYR A 707 19.56 -1.36 9.78
CA TYR A 707 18.83 -0.27 10.41
C TYR A 707 18.92 -0.34 11.93
N GLY A 708 19.39 0.73 12.57
CA GLY A 708 19.45 0.86 14.01
C GLY A 708 19.89 2.24 14.47
N ASN A 709 19.93 2.41 15.79
CA ASN A 709 20.29 3.68 16.44
C ASN A 709 21.68 3.59 17.08
N LEU A 710 22.46 4.67 16.97
CA LEU A 710 23.76 4.86 17.63
C LEU A 710 23.64 5.90 18.74
N PHE A 711 24.37 5.70 19.83
CA PHE A 711 24.30 6.50 21.04
C PHE A 711 25.69 6.93 21.52
N ASP A 712 25.75 7.94 22.39
CA ASP A 712 26.95 8.19 23.18
C ASP A 712 27.09 7.08 24.24
N LEU A 713 28.22 6.38 24.24
CA LEU A 713 28.40 5.16 25.02
C LEU A 713 29.26 5.42 26.27
N PRO A 714 28.89 4.84 27.43
CA PRO A 714 29.56 5.11 28.68
C PRO A 714 31.02 4.67 28.61
N GLN A 715 31.94 5.59 28.88
CA GLN A 715 33.37 5.32 28.91
C GLN A 715 33.79 4.71 30.26
N PRO A 716 34.77 3.78 30.30
CA PRO A 716 35.33 3.27 31.55
C PRO A 716 35.94 4.41 32.37
N ALA A 717 35.62 4.45 33.66
CA ALA A 717 36.27 5.39 34.57
C ALA A 717 37.71 4.92 34.89
N GLU A 718 38.68 5.85 34.91
CA GLU A 718 40.00 5.56 35.47
C GLU A 718 39.88 5.47 37.01
N ILE A 719 39.88 4.24 37.53
CA ILE A 719 39.84 3.98 38.96
C ILE A 719 41.27 3.95 39.52
N THR A 720 41.53 4.80 40.52
CA THR A 720 42.73 4.65 41.36
C THR A 720 42.42 3.63 42.44
N HIS A 721 43.02 2.45 42.35
CA HIS A 721 42.79 1.38 43.32
C HIS A 721 43.37 1.71 44.71
N HIS A 722 42.53 1.56 45.73
CA HIS A 722 42.85 1.67 47.15
C HIS A 722 42.91 0.29 47.83
N LEU A 723 43.43 0.23 49.05
CA LEU A 723 43.46 -1.00 49.86
C LEU A 723 42.05 -1.45 50.24
N GLU A 724 41.84 -2.77 50.37
CA GLU A 724 40.50 -3.36 50.56
C GLU A 724 40.39 -4.17 51.86
N GLY A 725 39.19 -4.24 52.44
CA GLY A 725 38.92 -5.02 53.65
C GLY A 725 39.68 -4.56 54.89
N TRP A 726 40.06 -5.52 55.75
CA TRP A 726 40.81 -5.27 56.98
C TRP A 726 42.31 -5.14 56.71
N GLN A 727 42.89 -3.99 57.05
CA GLN A 727 44.28 -3.66 56.80
C GLN A 727 45.05 -3.48 58.11
N ALA A 728 45.97 -4.39 58.41
CA ALA A 728 46.79 -4.34 59.62
C ALA A 728 47.66 -3.08 59.64
N VAL A 729 47.54 -2.25 60.69
CA VAL A 729 48.22 -0.95 60.78
C VAL A 729 49.75 -1.08 60.74
N THR A 730 50.28 -2.19 61.26
CA THR A 730 51.71 -2.54 61.19
C THR A 730 52.25 -2.73 59.77
N GLY A 731 51.37 -2.91 58.77
CA GLY A 731 51.71 -3.02 57.34
C GLY A 731 51.50 -1.74 56.53
N LEU A 732 51.02 -0.64 57.15
CA LEU A 732 50.66 0.60 56.48
C LEU A 732 51.70 1.71 56.67
N SER A 733 51.87 2.57 55.68
CA SER A 733 52.63 3.82 55.82
C SER A 733 51.80 4.89 56.55
N THR A 734 52.49 5.89 57.12
CA THR A 734 51.83 7.05 57.77
C THR A 734 50.87 7.77 56.82
N GLU A 735 51.23 7.87 55.55
CA GLU A 735 50.39 8.45 54.49
C GLU A 735 49.14 7.61 54.21
N GLN A 736 49.27 6.28 54.16
CA GLN A 736 48.12 5.37 53.97
C GLN A 736 47.16 5.43 55.15
N ILE A 737 47.68 5.45 56.39
CA ILE A 737 46.87 5.63 57.60
C ILE A 737 46.16 6.99 57.57
N ALA A 738 46.80 8.05 57.05
CA ALA A 738 46.21 9.39 56.98
C ALA A 738 45.05 9.54 55.98
N GLN A 739 44.92 8.66 54.98
CA GLN A 739 43.86 8.72 53.95
C GLN A 739 42.45 8.67 54.54
N ASP A 740 41.47 9.30 53.86
CA ASP A 740 40.04 9.17 54.15
C ASP A 740 39.42 7.98 53.40
N ASN A 741 40.08 6.83 53.44
CA ASN A 741 39.66 5.59 52.76
C ASN A 741 39.15 4.54 53.75
N TRP A 742 38.95 4.90 55.02
CA TRP A 742 38.56 4.01 56.12
C TRP A 742 37.10 4.18 56.50
N GLN A 743 36.37 3.10 56.78
CA GLN A 743 35.00 3.19 57.29
C GLN A 743 34.99 3.77 58.70
N THR A 744 33.92 4.50 59.02
CA THR A 744 33.68 5.10 60.32
C THR A 744 32.38 4.58 60.93
N MET A 745 32.30 4.59 62.24
CA MET A 745 31.02 4.46 62.96
C MET A 745 30.86 5.60 63.94
N LEU A 746 29.61 5.89 64.30
CA LEU A 746 29.29 6.93 65.27
C LEU A 746 29.63 6.45 66.68
N LEU A 747 30.48 7.22 67.38
CA LEU A 747 30.82 7.04 68.78
C LEU A 747 30.78 8.41 69.46
N ASN A 748 29.99 8.56 70.52
CA ASN A 748 29.78 9.83 71.22
C ASN A 748 29.40 11.01 70.29
N ASP A 749 28.51 10.75 69.31
CA ASP A 749 28.10 11.70 68.27
C ASP A 749 29.24 12.18 67.32
N GLN A 750 30.41 11.50 67.31
CA GLN A 750 31.51 11.72 66.37
C GLN A 750 31.74 10.50 65.46
N GLN A 751 32.12 10.71 64.20
CA GLN A 751 32.45 9.64 63.26
C GLN A 751 33.91 9.23 63.43
N GLU A 752 34.15 8.04 63.97
CA GLU A 752 35.49 7.55 64.28
C GLU A 752 35.82 6.26 63.50
N ARG A 753 37.09 6.10 63.14
CA ARG A 753 37.55 5.02 62.23
C ARG A 753 37.38 3.65 62.86
N ILE A 754 36.73 2.74 62.15
CA ILE A 754 36.47 1.36 62.58
C ILE A 754 37.77 0.55 62.54
N CYS A 755 38.01 -0.23 63.60
CA CYS A 755 39.16 -1.10 63.70
C CYS A 755 38.83 -2.47 64.34
N LEU A 756 39.59 -3.49 63.94
CA LEU A 756 39.51 -4.87 64.43
C LEU A 756 40.80 -5.19 65.20
N PHE A 757 40.65 -5.71 66.42
CA PHE A 757 41.79 -6.06 67.28
C PHE A 757 41.54 -7.35 68.07
N ASN A 758 42.63 -8.00 68.47
CA ASN A 758 42.60 -9.17 69.33
C ASN A 758 42.75 -8.75 70.79
N TYR A 759 42.01 -9.38 71.71
CA TYR A 759 42.12 -9.15 73.14
C TYR A 759 42.17 -10.47 73.91
N THR A 760 43.14 -10.59 74.81
CA THR A 760 43.26 -11.71 75.76
C THR A 760 42.89 -11.22 77.15
N ALA A 761 41.85 -11.79 77.74
CA ALA A 761 41.35 -11.45 79.06
C ALA A 761 42.22 -12.04 80.19
N THR A 762 42.02 -11.57 81.44
CA THR A 762 42.88 -12.00 82.56
C THR A 762 42.76 -13.48 82.95
N ASN A 763 41.73 -14.20 82.49
CA ASN A 763 41.59 -15.65 82.66
C ASN A 763 42.25 -16.47 81.53
N GLY A 764 42.74 -15.82 80.47
CA GLY A 764 43.33 -16.47 79.29
C GLY A 764 42.37 -16.66 78.11
N ASP A 765 41.08 -16.30 78.23
CA ASP A 765 40.15 -16.30 77.09
C ASP A 765 40.56 -15.25 76.05
N ASN A 766 40.37 -15.58 74.78
CA ASN A 766 40.80 -14.76 73.65
C ASN A 766 39.65 -14.54 72.67
N ALA A 767 39.45 -13.29 72.24
CA ALA A 767 38.46 -12.92 71.25
C ALA A 767 38.90 -11.70 70.42
N ASN A 768 38.38 -11.61 69.21
CA ASN A 768 38.52 -10.43 68.36
C ASN A 768 37.33 -9.49 68.54
N PHE A 769 37.60 -8.21 68.65
CA PHE A 769 36.61 -7.16 68.86
C PHE A 769 36.72 -6.10 67.78
N VAL A 770 35.58 -5.51 67.42
CA VAL A 770 35.52 -4.32 66.57
C VAL A 770 35.23 -3.11 67.44
N GLY A 771 36.03 -2.06 67.27
CA GLY A 771 35.98 -0.81 68.02
C GLY A 771 36.34 0.38 67.13
N THR A 772 36.76 1.48 67.74
CA THR A 772 37.29 2.66 67.02
C THR A 772 38.70 3.01 67.47
N VAL A 773 39.42 3.73 66.62
CA VAL A 773 40.79 4.19 66.91
C VAL A 773 40.76 5.44 67.79
N ASP A 774 41.40 5.37 68.97
CA ASP A 774 41.74 6.57 69.74
C ASP A 774 43.05 7.17 69.21
N GLN A 775 42.93 8.35 68.60
CA GLN A 775 44.04 9.07 67.96
C GLN A 775 45.10 9.57 68.97
N ASN A 776 44.80 9.60 70.27
CA ASN A 776 45.74 10.06 71.30
C ASN A 776 46.63 8.94 71.84
N THR A 777 46.12 7.70 71.83
CA THR A 777 46.81 6.52 72.36
C THR A 777 47.30 5.56 71.28
N GLU A 778 46.88 5.78 70.03
CA GLU A 778 47.10 4.88 68.89
C GLU A 778 46.55 3.47 69.16
N GLN A 779 45.50 3.33 69.96
CA GLN A 779 44.86 2.05 70.29
C GLN A 779 43.52 1.90 69.58
N CYS A 780 43.17 0.67 69.20
CA CYS A 780 41.80 0.31 68.89
C CYS A 780 41.07 -0.02 70.20
N ILE A 781 39.94 0.64 70.48
CA ILE A 781 39.23 0.54 71.74
C ILE A 781 37.76 0.23 71.47
N ALA A 782 37.18 -0.71 72.22
CA ALA A 782 35.73 -0.93 72.20
C ALA A 782 34.99 0.28 72.80
N SER A 783 33.73 0.47 72.38
CA SER A 783 32.83 1.51 72.90
C SER A 783 32.81 1.57 74.43
N GLU A 784 32.64 2.76 75.01
CA GLU A 784 32.58 2.93 76.47
C GLU A 784 31.39 2.20 77.12
N ASP A 785 30.34 1.86 76.35
CA ASP A 785 29.22 1.03 76.81
C ASP A 785 29.53 -0.48 76.75
N MET A 786 30.64 -0.89 76.12
CA MET A 786 31.03 -2.29 75.98
C MET A 786 32.10 -2.70 76.98
N SER A 787 31.85 -3.79 77.70
CA SER A 787 32.84 -4.39 78.60
C SER A 787 32.72 -5.91 78.67
N TRP A 788 33.84 -6.60 78.80
CA TRP A 788 33.83 -8.06 78.93
C TRP A 788 33.77 -8.43 80.42
N HIS A 789 32.73 -9.15 80.81
CA HIS A 789 32.54 -9.63 82.19
C HIS A 789 33.01 -11.08 82.33
N ILE A 790 34.15 -11.26 83.00
CA ILE A 790 34.83 -12.55 83.19
C ILE A 790 35.09 -12.75 84.69
N ASP A 791 34.76 -13.91 85.24
CA ASP A 791 34.95 -14.28 86.65
C ASP A 791 34.49 -13.22 87.67
N GLY A 792 33.44 -12.48 87.32
CA GLY A 792 32.87 -11.39 88.13
C GLY A 792 33.61 -10.05 88.07
N LYS A 793 34.67 -9.93 87.26
CA LYS A 793 35.39 -8.68 86.96
C LYS A 793 34.90 -8.09 85.63
N LYS A 794 35.06 -6.77 85.49
CA LYS A 794 34.76 -6.00 84.28
C LYS A 794 36.08 -5.58 83.63
N GLU A 795 36.32 -6.02 82.41
CA GLU A 795 37.52 -5.70 81.63
C GLU A 795 37.15 -4.77 80.45
N ARG A 796 37.98 -3.74 80.19
CA ARG A 796 37.85 -2.83 79.04
C ARG A 796 38.75 -3.35 77.92
N MET A 797 38.16 -3.60 76.76
CA MET A 797 38.86 -4.17 75.61
C MET A 797 39.55 -3.05 74.83
N ALA A 798 40.88 -3.09 74.77
CA ALA A 798 41.72 -2.19 73.99
C ALA A 798 42.95 -2.95 73.46
N SER A 799 43.43 -2.62 72.26
CA SER A 799 44.65 -3.19 71.67
C SER A 799 45.92 -2.66 72.34
N GLN A 800 47.09 -3.21 72.00
CA GLN A 800 48.34 -2.44 72.15
C GLN A 800 48.39 -1.30 71.11
N PRO A 801 49.20 -0.24 71.32
CA PRO A 801 49.36 0.81 70.31
C PRO A 801 49.79 0.24 68.95
N ASN A 802 49.06 0.61 67.90
CA ASN A 802 49.19 0.12 66.51
C ASN A 802 48.95 -1.39 66.27
N ASP A 803 48.51 -2.15 67.28
CA ASP A 803 48.25 -3.60 67.19
C ASP A 803 46.78 -3.89 66.81
N PHE A 804 46.36 -3.40 65.64
CA PHE A 804 45.00 -3.57 65.12
C PHE A 804 44.96 -3.46 63.60
N SER A 805 43.80 -3.75 63.01
CA SER A 805 43.52 -3.54 61.58
C SER A 805 42.46 -2.46 61.38
N LEU A 806 42.63 -1.57 60.41
CA LEU A 806 41.63 -0.60 59.98
C LEU A 806 40.67 -1.23 58.95
N LEU A 807 39.40 -0.83 58.95
CA LEU A 807 38.42 -1.26 57.94
C LEU A 807 38.43 -0.30 56.74
N SER A 808 38.75 -0.76 55.54
CA SER A 808 38.62 0.04 54.32
C SER A 808 37.16 0.27 53.92
N LYS A 809 36.88 1.44 53.32
CA LYS A 809 35.63 1.71 52.58
C LYS A 809 35.47 0.75 51.39
N TYR A 810 36.57 0.21 50.88
CA TYR A 810 36.65 -0.58 49.66
C TYR A 810 36.84 -2.08 49.90
N GLY A 811 36.38 -2.89 48.94
CA GLY A 811 36.39 -4.35 48.98
C GLY A 811 35.05 -4.95 48.56
N GLU A 812 34.93 -6.28 48.62
CA GLU A 812 33.78 -7.02 48.10
C GLU A 812 32.77 -7.41 49.20
N GLY A 813 31.50 -7.07 48.98
CA GLY A 813 30.37 -7.59 49.75
C GLY A 813 30.19 -7.04 51.17
N ALA A 814 29.66 -7.89 52.06
CA ALA A 814 29.43 -7.56 53.46
C ALA A 814 30.73 -7.64 54.26
N VAL A 815 30.94 -6.72 55.19
CA VAL A 815 32.11 -6.76 56.08
C VAL A 815 31.93 -7.92 57.05
N THR A 816 32.89 -8.84 57.11
CA THR A 816 32.91 -9.96 58.05
C THR A 816 34.08 -9.84 59.02
N TYR A 817 33.98 -10.53 60.15
CA TYR A 817 35.13 -10.84 61.00
C TYR A 817 34.90 -12.16 61.75
N THR A 818 35.94 -12.71 62.38
CA THR A 818 35.84 -13.92 63.22
C THR A 818 36.00 -13.53 64.70
N PRO A 819 34.92 -13.40 65.49
CA PRO A 819 35.00 -12.98 66.90
C PRO A 819 35.71 -14.01 67.76
N THR A 820 35.45 -15.31 67.55
CA THR A 820 36.21 -16.43 68.10
C THR A 820 36.20 -17.58 67.11
N ALA A 821 37.16 -18.51 67.22
CA ALA A 821 37.20 -19.72 66.39
C ALA A 821 35.96 -20.62 66.54
N ALA A 822 35.20 -20.50 67.64
CA ALA A 822 33.97 -21.26 67.88
C ALA A 822 32.71 -20.62 67.24
N ILE A 823 32.75 -19.30 66.98
CA ILE A 823 31.67 -18.58 66.29
C ILE A 823 31.88 -18.65 64.77
N GLY A 824 33.14 -18.66 64.32
CA GLY A 824 33.49 -18.60 62.90
C GLY A 824 33.34 -17.19 62.35
N GLU A 825 33.35 -17.10 61.02
CA GLU A 825 33.18 -15.84 60.29
C GLU A 825 31.71 -15.40 60.28
N VAL A 826 31.47 -14.14 60.63
CA VAL A 826 30.12 -13.57 60.79
C VAL A 826 30.06 -12.11 60.30
N PRO A 827 28.90 -11.63 59.79
CA PRO A 827 28.77 -10.26 59.30
C PRO A 827 28.85 -9.23 60.43
N LEU A 828 29.62 -8.16 60.22
CA LEU A 828 29.71 -7.00 61.09
C LEU A 828 28.39 -6.23 61.12
N CYS A 829 27.97 -5.85 62.32
CA CYS A 829 26.90 -4.89 62.53
C CYS A 829 27.38 -3.80 63.49
N ILE A 830 27.05 -2.55 63.16
CA ILE A 830 27.43 -1.36 63.91
C ILE A 830 26.18 -0.63 64.40
N LEU A 831 26.29 0.02 65.56
CA LEU A 831 25.28 0.95 66.02
C LEU A 831 25.61 2.33 65.47
N ASP A 832 24.67 2.89 64.71
CA ASP A 832 24.74 4.26 64.19
C ASP A 832 23.55 5.03 64.76
N LYS A 833 23.73 5.54 65.98
CA LYS A 833 22.64 6.11 66.78
C LYS A 833 23.08 7.40 67.47
N PRO A 834 22.44 8.54 67.20
CA PRO A 834 22.68 9.76 67.95
C PRO A 834 22.30 9.61 69.44
N ALA A 835 23.01 10.35 70.30
CA ALA A 835 22.97 10.35 71.76
C ALA A 835 23.65 9.15 72.46
N ALA A 836 24.87 9.44 72.91
CA ALA A 836 25.93 8.61 73.49
C ALA A 836 25.59 7.74 74.74
N SER A 837 24.66 6.78 74.62
CA SER A 837 24.50 5.75 75.67
C SER A 837 24.53 4.31 75.16
N HIS A 838 24.64 4.09 73.85
CA HIS A 838 24.39 2.81 73.20
C HIS A 838 25.15 2.71 71.86
N ASP A 839 26.47 2.71 71.96
CA ASP A 839 27.39 2.79 70.83
C ASP A 839 28.21 1.50 70.73
N GLY A 840 28.77 1.20 69.55
CA GLY A 840 29.70 0.09 69.34
C GLY A 840 29.32 -0.86 68.21
N ALA A 841 30.06 -1.97 68.13
CA ALA A 841 29.96 -2.95 67.05
C ALA A 841 29.85 -4.38 67.58
N GLY A 842 29.27 -5.25 66.78
CA GLY A 842 29.17 -6.69 67.04
C GLY A 842 28.96 -7.47 65.75
N PHE A 843 28.39 -8.66 65.86
CA PHE A 843 28.09 -9.51 64.71
C PHE A 843 26.61 -9.87 64.60
N ALA A 844 26.13 -9.97 63.37
CA ALA A 844 24.78 -10.39 63.05
C ALA A 844 24.63 -11.90 63.29
N SER A 845 23.70 -12.27 64.17
CA SER A 845 23.38 -13.68 64.48
C SER A 845 21.89 -13.83 64.74
N GLY A 846 21.23 -14.63 63.91
CA GLY A 846 19.77 -14.75 63.91
C GLY A 846 19.11 -13.39 63.62
N SER A 847 18.30 -12.90 64.55
CA SER A 847 17.61 -11.61 64.45
C SER A 847 18.28 -10.46 65.23
N HIS A 848 19.51 -10.66 65.73
CA HIS A 848 20.19 -9.70 66.59
C HIS A 848 21.62 -9.38 66.12
N CYS A 849 22.01 -8.12 66.31
CA CYS A 849 23.40 -7.68 66.37
C CYS A 849 23.88 -7.91 67.80
N GLN A 850 24.84 -8.81 68.01
CA GLN A 850 25.26 -9.23 69.35
C GLN A 850 26.77 -9.40 69.45
N GLN A 851 27.25 -9.69 70.66
CA GLN A 851 28.67 -9.87 70.95
C GLN A 851 29.00 -11.23 71.58
N VAL A 852 30.29 -11.51 71.76
CA VAL A 852 30.75 -12.79 72.34
C VAL A 852 30.23 -12.95 73.78
N PRO A 853 30.03 -14.19 74.28
CA PRO A 853 29.51 -14.43 75.62
C PRO A 853 30.28 -13.68 76.71
N GLY A 854 29.55 -12.99 77.58
CA GLY A 854 30.09 -12.17 78.67
C GLY A 854 30.25 -10.68 78.33
N VAL A 855 30.15 -10.26 77.07
CA VAL A 855 30.16 -8.82 76.72
C VAL A 855 28.84 -8.17 77.12
N LYS A 856 28.93 -7.08 77.87
CA LYS A 856 27.80 -6.43 78.53
C LYS A 856 27.88 -4.91 78.45
N HIS A 857 26.68 -4.32 78.42
CA HIS A 857 26.41 -2.91 78.68
C HIS A 857 26.93 -2.46 80.04
N ASN A 858 27.14 -1.15 80.20
CA ASN A 858 27.49 -0.57 81.49
C ASN A 858 26.46 -0.85 82.62
N ASN A 859 25.21 -1.15 82.26
CA ASN A 859 24.14 -1.52 83.18
C ASN A 859 24.09 -3.02 83.54
N GLY A 860 24.97 -3.85 82.97
CA GLY A 860 25.08 -5.30 83.23
C GLY A 860 24.20 -6.21 82.36
N ALA A 861 23.38 -5.68 81.46
CA ALA A 861 22.69 -6.45 80.41
C ALA A 861 23.68 -6.91 79.33
N ASN A 862 23.39 -8.03 78.66
CA ASN A 862 24.22 -8.49 77.53
C ASN A 862 24.15 -7.49 76.37
N TRP A 863 25.28 -7.25 75.69
CA TRP A 863 25.30 -6.36 74.52
C TRP A 863 24.64 -7.05 73.32
N ALA A 864 23.39 -6.69 73.04
CA ALA A 864 22.59 -7.25 71.96
C ALA A 864 21.44 -6.31 71.54
N TYR A 865 21.33 -6.07 70.23
CA TYR A 865 20.33 -5.21 69.59
C TYR A 865 19.59 -5.96 68.50
N ARG A 866 18.35 -5.56 68.19
CA ARG A 866 17.54 -6.22 67.16
C ARG A 866 17.91 -5.70 65.77
N LEU A 867 18.19 -6.59 64.83
CA LEU A 867 18.42 -6.25 63.43
C LEU A 867 17.13 -5.69 62.79
N GLY A 868 17.28 -4.80 61.80
CA GLY A 868 16.16 -4.13 61.13
C GLY A 868 15.65 -2.87 61.83
N GLN A 869 16.33 -2.39 62.88
CA GLN A 869 16.18 -1.01 63.35
C GLN A 869 17.08 -0.09 62.52
N SER A 870 16.63 1.14 62.22
CA SER A 870 17.37 2.08 61.36
C SER A 870 18.72 2.53 61.94
N SER A 871 18.97 2.31 63.23
CA SER A 871 20.21 2.62 63.93
C SER A 871 21.13 1.40 64.12
N VAL A 872 20.87 0.28 63.44
CA VAL A 872 21.71 -0.93 63.45
C VAL A 872 22.05 -1.27 62.01
N ILE A 873 23.22 -0.82 61.56
CA ILE A 873 23.67 -0.95 60.18
C ILE A 873 24.49 -2.23 60.03
N GLN A 874 24.25 -3.00 58.98
CA GLN A 874 25.17 -4.06 58.55
C GLN A 874 26.20 -3.44 57.61
N ALA A 875 27.48 -3.52 57.98
CA ALA A 875 28.54 -2.87 57.22
C ALA A 875 28.80 -3.62 55.90
N SER A 876 29.06 -2.87 54.84
CA SER A 876 29.40 -3.38 53.50
C SER A 876 30.54 -2.55 52.91
N MET A 877 31.19 -3.08 51.88
CA MET A 877 32.31 -2.42 51.20
C MET A 877 31.92 -2.02 49.77
N LEU A 878 32.60 -0.99 49.26
CA LEU A 878 32.47 -0.53 47.88
C LEU A 878 33.45 -1.31 47.00
N SER A 879 32.93 -2.10 46.07
CA SER A 879 33.76 -2.76 45.05
C SER A 879 34.48 -1.70 44.21
N GLN A 880 35.78 -1.90 43.98
CA GLN A 880 36.59 -1.09 43.08
C GLN A 880 36.72 -1.72 41.69
N ARG A 881 35.94 -2.76 41.40
CA ARG A 881 35.92 -3.39 40.09
C ARG A 881 35.38 -2.42 39.05
N SER A 882 36.00 -2.42 37.87
CA SER A 882 35.47 -1.81 36.64
C SER A 882 35.37 -2.90 35.59
N CYS A 883 34.33 -2.91 34.76
CA CYS A 883 34.19 -3.88 33.68
C CYS A 883 33.95 -3.16 32.35
N SER A 884 34.58 -3.63 31.29
CA SER A 884 34.50 -3.01 29.96
C SER A 884 34.56 -4.02 28.84
N ILE A 885 34.03 -3.60 27.69
CA ILE A 885 34.16 -4.29 26.41
C ILE A 885 35.04 -3.40 25.53
N THR A 886 36.21 -3.91 25.14
CA THR A 886 37.12 -3.26 24.22
C THR A 886 36.95 -3.87 22.83
N VAL A 887 36.70 -3.02 21.84
CA VAL A 887 36.45 -3.38 20.44
C VAL A 887 37.60 -2.80 19.62
N GLU A 888 38.42 -3.67 19.05
CA GLU A 888 39.47 -3.30 18.08
C GLU A 888 38.90 -3.50 16.67
N ARG A 889 39.23 -2.58 15.74
CA ARG A 889 38.69 -2.56 14.38
C ARG A 889 39.77 -2.69 13.31
N ALA A 890 39.36 -3.07 12.10
CA ALA A 890 40.24 -3.34 10.97
C ALA A 890 41.08 -2.13 10.49
N ASP A 891 40.68 -0.89 10.83
CA ASP A 891 41.44 0.33 10.55
C ASP A 891 42.48 0.69 11.64
N GLY A 892 42.55 -0.11 12.71
CA GLY A 892 43.39 0.14 13.88
C GLY A 892 42.78 1.07 14.92
N SER A 893 41.52 1.48 14.77
CA SER A 893 40.78 2.16 15.84
C SER A 893 40.39 1.18 16.96
N SER A 894 40.27 1.69 18.17
CA SER A 894 39.86 0.94 19.36
C SER A 894 38.94 1.79 20.21
N GLU A 895 37.86 1.20 20.71
CA GLU A 895 36.92 1.82 21.64
C GLU A 895 36.67 0.90 22.84
N SER A 896 36.56 1.46 24.04
CA SER A 896 36.25 0.71 25.26
C SER A 896 34.96 1.24 25.87
N ILE A 897 34.03 0.34 26.16
CA ILE A 897 32.67 0.67 26.60
C ILE A 897 32.44 0.06 27.98
N ALA A 898 32.03 0.87 28.96
CA ALA A 898 31.77 0.44 30.32
C ALA A 898 30.48 -0.40 30.41
N VAL A 899 30.54 -1.47 31.21
CA VAL A 899 29.40 -2.30 31.58
C VAL A 899 29.35 -2.43 33.11
N ALA A 900 28.20 -2.87 33.66
CA ALA A 900 28.02 -2.98 35.10
C ALA A 900 29.10 -3.85 35.77
N ASN A 901 29.74 -3.31 36.81
CA ASN A 901 30.86 -3.92 37.52
C ASN A 901 30.49 -4.97 38.58
N SER A 902 29.19 -5.21 38.76
CA SER A 902 28.63 -6.17 39.71
C SER A 902 27.36 -6.79 39.11
N ARG A 903 26.97 -7.98 39.59
CA ARG A 903 25.73 -8.63 39.13
C ARG A 903 24.52 -7.78 39.52
N ILE A 904 23.69 -7.43 38.54
CA ILE A 904 22.42 -6.69 38.73
C ILE A 904 21.43 -7.54 39.55
N LYS A 905 21.56 -8.86 39.50
CA LYS A 905 20.90 -9.81 40.41
C LYS A 905 21.90 -10.89 40.83
N ALA A 906 22.07 -11.11 42.13
CA ALA A 906 23.10 -12.02 42.65
C ALA A 906 23.06 -13.47 42.09
N SER A 907 21.88 -13.95 41.65
CA SER A 907 21.65 -15.31 41.17
C SER A 907 21.90 -15.56 39.68
N GLU A 908 22.21 -14.52 38.89
CA GLU A 908 22.40 -14.63 37.44
C GLU A 908 23.51 -13.68 36.95
N SER A 909 24.25 -14.11 35.93
CA SER A 909 25.14 -13.25 35.15
C SER A 909 24.35 -12.07 34.56
N ASN A 910 25.03 -10.96 34.34
CA ASN A 910 24.52 -9.85 33.53
C ASN A 910 24.50 -10.25 32.05
N LYS A 911 23.80 -9.46 31.23
CA LYS A 911 23.97 -9.42 29.78
C LYS A 911 24.33 -8.01 29.32
N PHE A 912 25.04 -7.90 28.21
CA PHE A 912 25.29 -6.65 27.51
C PHE A 912 24.66 -6.69 26.11
N HIS A 913 24.35 -5.50 25.61
CA HIS A 913 23.69 -5.28 24.33
C HIS A 913 23.99 -3.85 23.85
N ILE A 914 24.81 -3.72 22.82
CA ILE A 914 25.41 -2.44 22.41
C ILE A 914 25.38 -2.32 20.89
N ASN A 915 24.80 -1.23 20.38
CA ASN A 915 24.91 -0.87 18.96
C ASN A 915 26.17 -0.03 18.72
N LEU A 916 26.91 -0.38 17.67
CA LEU A 916 28.07 0.35 17.19
C LEU A 916 27.96 0.56 15.67
N ALA A 917 28.74 1.50 15.13
CA ALA A 917 28.81 1.70 13.69
C ALA A 917 29.23 0.40 12.98
N GLN A 918 28.49 0.01 11.93
CA GLN A 918 28.69 -1.26 11.22
C GLN A 918 30.10 -1.40 10.63
N GLN A 919 30.70 -0.28 10.22
CA GLN A 919 32.02 -0.21 9.62
C GLN A 919 32.91 0.81 10.36
N PRO A 920 34.24 0.58 10.43
CA PRO A 920 34.97 -0.61 9.95
C PRO A 920 34.69 -1.85 10.80
N ILE A 921 34.69 -3.05 10.19
CA ILE A 921 34.39 -4.29 10.93
C ILE A 921 35.36 -4.52 12.12
N PRO A 922 34.88 -5.06 13.26
CA PRO A 922 35.74 -5.42 14.38
C PRO A 922 36.65 -6.62 14.08
N THR A 923 37.90 -6.53 14.52
CA THR A 923 38.90 -7.60 14.44
C THR A 923 38.98 -8.41 15.73
N ASN A 924 38.64 -7.78 16.87
CA ASN A 924 38.72 -8.39 18.20
C ASN A 924 37.72 -7.70 19.14
N VAL A 925 37.03 -8.47 19.96
CA VAL A 925 36.16 -7.98 21.04
C VAL A 925 36.56 -8.66 22.33
N THR A 926 37.19 -7.90 23.23
CA THR A 926 37.65 -8.37 24.54
C THR A 926 36.73 -7.87 25.63
N LEU A 927 36.18 -8.77 26.43
CA LEU A 927 35.45 -8.45 27.65
C LEU A 927 36.39 -8.66 28.84
N SER A 928 36.65 -7.60 29.62
CA SER A 928 37.49 -7.68 30.82
C SER A 928 36.88 -6.93 32.00
N CYS A 929 37.35 -7.30 33.20
CA CYS A 929 37.12 -6.56 34.43
C CYS A 929 38.45 -6.34 35.15
N THR A 930 38.66 -5.14 35.67
CA THR A 930 39.87 -4.74 36.38
C THR A 930 39.53 -4.47 37.84
N ASP A 931 40.28 -5.07 38.76
CA ASP A 931 40.22 -4.80 40.19
C ASP A 931 41.62 -4.61 40.81
N THR A 932 41.72 -4.63 42.14
CA THR A 932 42.99 -4.44 42.87
C THR A 932 44.09 -5.44 42.51
N ASN A 933 43.73 -6.57 41.88
CA ASN A 933 44.67 -7.60 41.43
C ASN A 933 45.15 -7.40 39.98
N GLY A 934 44.60 -6.42 39.26
CA GLY A 934 44.88 -6.12 37.85
C GLY A 934 43.68 -6.42 36.92
N GLU A 935 43.96 -6.44 35.61
CA GLU A 935 42.96 -6.77 34.59
C GLU A 935 42.76 -8.29 34.47
N GLN A 936 41.51 -8.72 34.53
CA GLN A 936 41.04 -10.07 34.25
C GLN A 936 40.19 -10.07 32.97
N ILE A 937 40.67 -10.77 31.94
CA ILE A 937 39.88 -11.05 30.73
C ILE A 937 38.86 -12.16 31.06
N LEU A 938 37.59 -11.90 30.79
CA LEU A 938 36.48 -12.84 31.00
C LEU A 938 36.17 -13.68 29.77
N ASP A 939 36.22 -13.07 28.57
CA ASP A 939 36.09 -13.76 27.29
C ASP A 939 36.66 -12.91 26.14
N ILE A 940 37.03 -13.57 25.02
CA ILE A 940 37.50 -12.93 23.79
C ILE A 940 36.75 -13.53 22.61
N LEU A 941 36.15 -12.67 21.79
CA LEU A 941 35.63 -13.02 20.47
C LEU A 941 36.56 -12.47 19.39
N ILE A 942 36.95 -13.32 18.45
CA ILE A 942 37.47 -12.92 17.14
C ILE A 942 36.29 -13.00 16.16
N PRO A 943 35.72 -11.87 15.70
CA PRO A 943 34.57 -11.87 14.81
C PRO A 943 34.93 -12.38 13.41
N ASP A 944 33.91 -12.81 12.66
CA ASP A 944 34.09 -13.07 11.22
C ASP A 944 34.55 -11.79 10.51
N GLN A 945 35.54 -11.95 9.64
CA GLN A 945 36.13 -10.87 8.85
C GLN A 945 35.48 -10.74 7.46
N ASN A 946 34.58 -11.65 7.09
CA ASN A 946 33.72 -11.55 5.92
C ASN A 946 32.25 -11.90 6.28
N PRO A 947 31.61 -11.14 7.20
CA PRO A 947 30.21 -11.35 7.54
C PRO A 947 29.30 -11.07 6.34
N ALA A 948 28.18 -11.79 6.26
CA ALA A 948 27.17 -11.71 5.20
C ALA A 948 26.32 -10.41 5.22
N ILE A 949 26.97 -9.25 5.31
CA ILE A 949 26.34 -7.92 5.32
C ILE A 949 25.72 -7.61 3.95
N ASP A 950 26.30 -8.14 2.87
CA ASP A 950 25.80 -8.04 1.50
C ASP A 950 24.60 -8.94 1.20
N GLU A 951 24.32 -9.94 2.06
CA GLU A 951 23.11 -10.77 2.00
C GLU A 951 21.91 -10.14 2.72
N LEU A 952 22.10 -9.06 3.49
CA LEU A 952 21.01 -8.37 4.20
C LEU A 952 19.96 -7.83 3.22
N ALA A 953 18.70 -8.23 3.40
CA ALA A 953 17.59 -7.61 2.68
C ALA A 953 17.43 -6.17 3.17
N GLY A 954 17.83 -5.18 2.35
CA GLY A 954 17.89 -3.76 2.69
C GLY A 954 16.61 -3.22 3.36
N PRO A 955 16.70 -2.19 4.22
CA PRO A 955 15.60 -1.82 5.10
C PRO A 955 14.45 -1.29 4.25
N VAL A 956 13.32 -1.99 4.31
CA VAL A 956 12.12 -1.64 3.56
C VAL A 956 11.34 -0.63 4.37
N ILE A 957 11.25 0.60 3.84
CA ILE A 957 10.47 1.69 4.42
C ILE A 957 9.22 1.91 3.58
N ILE A 958 8.05 1.95 4.23
CA ILE A 958 6.73 2.04 3.59
C ILE A 958 5.88 3.09 4.30
N GLY A 959 5.13 3.87 3.51
CA GLY A 959 4.34 5.00 3.99
C GLY A 959 5.05 6.35 3.85
N GLN A 960 4.38 7.43 4.24
CA GLN A 960 4.85 8.82 4.10
C GLN A 960 5.44 9.09 2.69
N GLU A 961 6.59 9.78 2.58
CA GLU A 961 7.27 10.07 1.32
C GLU A 961 7.83 8.83 0.59
N TYR A 962 8.09 7.74 1.31
CA TYR A 962 8.60 6.47 0.74
C TYR A 962 7.51 5.72 -0.05
N GLY A 963 6.24 5.92 0.33
CA GLY A 963 5.08 5.32 -0.32
C GLY A 963 5.21 3.79 -0.40
N TYR A 964 5.32 3.27 -1.62
CA TYR A 964 5.54 1.85 -1.91
C TYR A 964 6.77 1.64 -2.83
N GLN A 965 7.75 2.55 -2.83
CA GLN A 965 8.83 2.52 -3.81
C GLN A 965 9.63 1.21 -3.78
N HIS A 966 10.01 0.69 -2.60
CA HIS A 966 10.72 -0.59 -2.48
C HIS A 966 9.96 -1.77 -3.12
N TYR A 967 8.62 -1.79 -2.97
CA TYR A 967 7.79 -2.82 -3.61
C TYR A 967 7.87 -2.76 -5.13
N VAL A 968 7.82 -1.54 -5.70
CA VAL A 968 8.00 -1.31 -7.14
C VAL A 968 9.40 -1.77 -7.56
N ASP A 969 10.42 -1.42 -6.80
CA ASP A 969 11.83 -1.71 -7.09
C ASP A 969 12.18 -3.21 -7.04
N GLU A 970 11.43 -4.02 -6.30
CA GLU A 970 11.52 -5.49 -6.32
C GLU A 970 10.69 -6.19 -7.42
N GLN A 971 9.78 -5.50 -8.13
CA GLN A 971 8.96 -6.16 -9.17
C GLN A 971 9.81 -6.80 -10.28
N VAL A 972 9.48 -8.03 -10.65
CA VAL A 972 10.24 -8.81 -11.65
C VAL A 972 10.06 -8.20 -13.04
N THR A 973 11.15 -7.78 -13.69
CA THR A 973 11.13 -7.30 -15.09
C THR A 973 10.72 -8.40 -16.06
N PHE A 974 10.22 -8.05 -17.24
CA PHE A 974 9.72 -9.01 -18.24
C PHE A 974 10.76 -10.07 -18.62
N VAL A 975 12.01 -9.65 -18.85
CA VAL A 975 13.13 -10.57 -19.15
C VAL A 975 13.35 -11.62 -18.06
N ASN A 976 13.04 -11.31 -16.80
CA ASN A 976 13.17 -12.23 -15.66
C ASN A 976 11.86 -12.95 -15.29
N ASN A 977 10.72 -12.60 -15.92
CA ASN A 977 9.43 -13.20 -15.63
C ASN A 977 9.28 -14.52 -16.40
N THR A 978 9.55 -15.63 -15.72
CA THR A 978 9.48 -16.98 -16.29
C THR A 978 8.11 -17.32 -16.86
N THR A 979 7.00 -16.87 -16.24
CA THR A 979 5.64 -17.11 -16.75
C THR A 979 5.40 -16.34 -18.06
N LEU A 980 5.76 -15.06 -18.11
CA LEU A 980 5.63 -14.24 -19.31
C LEU A 980 6.47 -14.79 -20.47
N ASN A 981 7.72 -15.15 -20.20
CA ASN A 981 8.65 -15.75 -21.17
C ASN A 981 8.21 -17.12 -21.67
N SER A 982 7.17 -17.71 -21.05
CA SER A 982 6.61 -19.01 -21.41
C SER A 982 5.42 -18.89 -22.37
N ILE A 983 4.91 -17.67 -22.64
CA ILE A 983 3.75 -17.42 -23.49
C ILE A 983 4.20 -16.71 -24.77
N ASP A 984 3.97 -17.32 -25.94
CA ASP A 984 4.06 -16.59 -27.22
C ASP A 984 2.77 -15.79 -27.43
N PHE A 985 2.92 -14.48 -27.69
CA PHE A 985 1.82 -13.56 -27.99
C PHE A 985 1.83 -13.21 -29.49
N GLY A 986 0.69 -13.29 -30.17
CA GLY A 986 0.58 -12.90 -31.58
C GLY A 986 0.17 -11.44 -31.77
N PHE A 987 -0.48 -10.84 -30.76
CA PHE A 987 -1.01 -9.50 -30.82
C PHE A 987 -0.65 -8.68 -29.58
N ILE A 988 -0.35 -7.39 -29.76
CA ILE A 988 -0.06 -6.46 -28.66
C ILE A 988 -1.21 -6.44 -27.64
N ALA A 989 -2.47 -6.53 -28.07
CA ALA A 989 -3.62 -6.50 -27.17
C ALA A 989 -3.65 -7.69 -26.18
N GLU A 990 -3.12 -8.86 -26.56
CA GLU A 990 -3.02 -10.03 -25.69
C GLU A 990 -1.91 -9.86 -24.65
N PHE A 991 -0.79 -9.29 -25.08
CA PHE A 991 0.34 -8.95 -24.21
C PHE A 991 -0.04 -7.83 -23.23
N ASP A 992 -0.64 -6.74 -23.71
CA ASP A 992 -1.18 -5.63 -22.90
C ASP A 992 -2.10 -6.17 -21.80
N LYS A 993 -3.02 -7.08 -22.15
CA LYS A 993 -3.92 -7.72 -21.19
C LYS A 993 -3.16 -8.54 -20.15
N PHE A 994 -2.22 -9.40 -20.56
CA PHE A 994 -1.40 -10.16 -19.61
C PHE A 994 -0.64 -9.24 -18.65
N VAL A 995 0.04 -8.21 -19.18
CA VAL A 995 0.80 -7.28 -18.34
C VAL A 995 -0.11 -6.50 -17.40
N ALA A 996 -1.27 -6.02 -17.88
CA ALA A 996 -2.26 -5.36 -17.03
C ALA A 996 -2.72 -6.27 -15.87
N GLU A 997 -3.05 -7.53 -16.14
CA GLU A 997 -3.47 -8.51 -15.13
C GLU A 997 -2.37 -8.80 -14.09
N HIS A 998 -1.10 -8.91 -14.51
CA HIS A 998 0.00 -9.35 -13.64
C HIS A 998 0.77 -8.20 -12.94
N TYR A 999 0.79 -7.00 -13.53
CA TYR A 999 1.55 -5.84 -13.03
C TYR A 999 0.68 -4.62 -12.69
N GLY A 1000 -0.46 -4.46 -13.36
CA GLY A 1000 -1.32 -3.28 -13.25
C GLY A 1000 -2.61 -3.49 -12.45
N ALA A 1001 -2.79 -4.66 -11.81
CA ALA A 1001 -4.03 -5.05 -11.15
C ALA A 1001 -5.27 -4.96 -12.07
N GLY A 1002 -5.10 -5.24 -13.36
CA GLY A 1002 -6.11 -5.16 -14.42
C GLY A 1002 -6.17 -3.82 -15.17
N VAL A 1003 -5.33 -2.84 -14.83
CA VAL A 1003 -5.33 -1.50 -15.44
C VAL A 1003 -4.02 -1.26 -16.20
N LEU A 1004 -4.11 -0.67 -17.40
CA LEU A 1004 -2.98 -0.21 -18.20
C LEU A 1004 -3.18 1.26 -18.56
N ASN A 1005 -2.29 2.14 -18.07
CA ASN A 1005 -2.39 3.58 -18.31
C ASN A 1005 -1.62 3.97 -19.58
N HIS A 1006 -2.29 4.60 -20.56
CA HIS A 1006 -1.64 5.04 -21.80
C HIS A 1006 -1.12 6.47 -21.66
N GLY A 1007 0.22 6.64 -21.65
CA GLY A 1007 0.85 7.95 -21.49
C GLY A 1007 0.72 8.58 -20.08
N PRO A 1008 1.27 9.78 -19.85
CA PRO A 1008 1.49 10.32 -18.51
C PRO A 1008 0.24 10.91 -17.81
N SER A 1009 -0.97 10.63 -18.30
CA SER A 1009 -2.21 11.25 -17.81
C SER A 1009 -3.46 10.42 -18.22
N ILE A 1010 -4.54 10.31 -17.43
CA ILE A 1010 -4.80 10.78 -16.05
C ILE A 1010 -5.16 9.61 -15.11
N GLN A 1011 -5.69 8.49 -15.63
CA GLN A 1011 -6.58 7.56 -14.90
C GLN A 1011 -6.06 7.03 -13.55
N GLU A 1012 -4.76 6.77 -13.40
CA GLU A 1012 -4.23 6.23 -12.14
C GLU A 1012 -2.80 6.71 -11.79
N ARG A 1013 -2.67 7.90 -11.18
CA ARG A 1013 -1.40 8.32 -10.56
C ARG A 1013 -1.26 7.73 -9.15
N ARG A 1014 -0.45 6.68 -8.98
CA ARG A 1014 0.04 6.15 -7.70
C ARG A 1014 1.31 5.32 -7.88
N ALA A 1015 2.04 5.08 -6.79
CA ALA A 1015 3.10 4.07 -6.80
C ALA A 1015 2.54 2.68 -7.19
N GLY A 1016 3.29 1.96 -8.04
CA GLY A 1016 2.89 0.66 -8.58
C GLY A 1016 1.77 0.71 -9.63
N ALA A 1017 1.37 1.89 -10.11
CA ALA A 1017 0.50 1.97 -11.29
C ALA A 1017 1.29 1.61 -12.56
N LEU A 1018 0.69 0.79 -13.42
CA LEU A 1018 1.28 0.33 -14.67
C LEU A 1018 0.94 1.29 -15.81
N TYR A 1019 1.97 1.66 -16.56
CA TYR A 1019 1.91 2.54 -17.71
C TYR A 1019 2.54 1.91 -18.94
N VAL A 1020 2.00 2.27 -20.11
CA VAL A 1020 2.61 2.01 -21.41
C VAL A 1020 3.00 3.30 -22.11
N TYR A 1021 4.16 3.27 -22.75
CA TYR A 1021 4.80 4.39 -23.41
C TYR A 1021 5.29 3.97 -24.79
N GLN A 1022 4.83 4.66 -25.83
CA GLN A 1022 5.34 4.47 -27.19
C GLN A 1022 6.63 5.27 -27.35
N ASN A 1023 7.76 4.57 -27.34
CA ASN A 1023 9.08 5.20 -27.27
C ASN A 1023 9.47 5.76 -28.65
N PRO A 1024 9.64 7.09 -28.80
CA PRO A 1024 9.91 7.72 -30.09
C PRO A 1024 11.37 7.56 -30.56
N ILE A 1025 12.27 7.09 -29.70
CA ILE A 1025 13.71 6.92 -29.98
C ILE A 1025 13.99 5.50 -30.51
N THR A 1026 13.49 4.48 -29.81
CA THR A 1026 13.64 3.07 -30.18
C THR A 1026 12.55 2.60 -31.16
N GLY A 1027 11.37 3.24 -31.13
CA GLY A 1027 10.17 2.77 -31.82
C GLY A 1027 9.47 1.60 -31.14
N THR A 1028 9.83 1.26 -29.90
CA THR A 1028 9.25 0.14 -29.14
C THR A 1028 8.07 0.56 -28.27
N ARG A 1029 7.21 -0.40 -27.93
CA ARG A 1029 6.15 -0.23 -26.91
C ARG A 1029 6.71 -0.64 -25.55
N ASP A 1030 7.04 0.35 -24.71
CA ASP A 1030 7.74 0.17 -23.44
C ASP A 1030 6.78 0.26 -22.24
N TYR A 1031 7.03 -0.52 -21.19
CA TYR A 1031 6.17 -0.62 -20.01
C TYR A 1031 6.90 -0.19 -18.75
N PHE A 1032 6.20 0.58 -17.92
CA PHE A 1032 6.77 1.17 -16.71
C PHE A 1032 5.84 1.04 -15.52
N LEU A 1033 6.41 0.89 -14.33
CA LEU A 1033 5.71 1.14 -13.07
C LEU A 1033 6.08 2.53 -12.54
N MET A 1034 5.09 3.29 -12.11
CA MET A 1034 5.32 4.55 -11.38
C MET A 1034 5.93 4.25 -10.01
N ARG A 1035 7.08 4.85 -9.69
CA ARG A 1035 7.74 4.73 -8.38
C ARG A 1035 7.09 5.64 -7.34
N ASN A 1036 6.81 6.89 -7.72
CA ASN A 1036 6.24 7.93 -6.86
C ASN A 1036 5.44 8.95 -7.68
N LEU A 1037 4.64 9.77 -7.00
CA LEU A 1037 3.76 10.76 -7.64
C LEU A 1037 4.51 11.91 -8.32
N ALA A 1038 5.78 12.15 -7.96
CA ALA A 1038 6.64 13.17 -8.56
C ALA A 1038 7.25 12.74 -9.90
N ALA A 1039 6.89 11.55 -10.41
CA ALA A 1039 7.33 11.06 -11.71
C ALA A 1039 7.06 12.06 -12.84
N ALA A 1040 8.13 12.40 -13.56
CA ALA A 1040 8.11 13.32 -14.69
C ALA A 1040 7.96 12.54 -16.01
N GLN A 1041 8.68 12.94 -17.07
CA GLN A 1041 8.67 12.23 -18.34
C GLN A 1041 9.22 10.80 -18.22
N PHE A 1042 8.69 9.90 -19.07
CA PHE A 1042 9.23 8.55 -19.22
C PHE A 1042 10.68 8.62 -19.74
N PRO A 1043 11.57 7.73 -19.25
CA PRO A 1043 12.89 7.55 -19.85
C PRO A 1043 12.73 6.93 -21.26
N THR A 1044 13.64 7.26 -22.17
CA THR A 1044 13.58 6.83 -23.59
C THR A 1044 14.70 5.87 -23.98
N ASP A 1045 15.60 5.59 -23.05
CA ASP A 1045 16.78 4.75 -23.13
C ASP A 1045 16.54 3.34 -22.55
N GLN A 1046 15.28 2.97 -22.27
CA GLN A 1046 14.89 1.67 -21.72
C GLN A 1046 15.55 1.35 -20.38
N THR A 1047 15.73 2.37 -19.54
CA THR A 1047 16.26 2.26 -18.18
C THR A 1047 15.29 2.80 -17.13
N ASP A 1048 15.61 2.51 -15.88
CA ASP A 1048 14.99 3.09 -14.70
C ASP A 1048 15.35 4.58 -14.52
N ASN A 1049 14.44 5.38 -13.94
CA ASN A 1049 14.76 6.71 -13.42
C ASN A 1049 14.09 6.97 -12.05
N SER A 1050 14.23 8.17 -11.48
CA SER A 1050 13.70 8.47 -10.13
C SER A 1050 12.17 8.40 -10.00
N GLY A 1051 11.43 8.49 -11.11
CA GLY A 1051 9.97 8.41 -11.14
C GLY A 1051 9.40 7.11 -11.71
N TRP A 1052 10.19 6.40 -12.52
CA TRP A 1052 9.74 5.26 -13.32
C TRP A 1052 10.69 4.08 -13.19
N LYS A 1053 10.11 2.88 -13.00
CA LYS A 1053 10.82 1.61 -13.17
C LYS A 1053 10.44 1.01 -14.51
N TYR A 1054 11.43 0.62 -15.31
CA TYR A 1054 11.24 -0.07 -16.58
C TYR A 1054 10.97 -1.57 -16.35
N LEU A 1055 9.97 -2.11 -17.04
CA LEU A 1055 9.66 -3.54 -17.02
C LEU A 1055 10.21 -4.29 -18.24
N GLY A 1056 10.17 -3.67 -19.42
CA GLY A 1056 10.51 -4.28 -20.71
C GLY A 1056 9.67 -3.70 -21.86
N SER A 1057 9.89 -4.21 -23.08
CA SER A 1057 9.11 -3.84 -24.27
C SER A 1057 8.23 -4.99 -24.75
N ALA A 1058 7.06 -4.71 -25.33
CA ALA A 1058 6.26 -5.75 -26.02
C ALA A 1058 7.01 -6.35 -27.22
N ASP A 1059 7.91 -5.57 -27.84
CA ASP A 1059 8.70 -5.96 -29.02
C ASP A 1059 9.55 -7.23 -28.82
N ASP A 1060 9.92 -7.58 -27.58
CA ASP A 1060 10.72 -8.78 -27.28
C ASP A 1060 9.86 -10.06 -27.15
N HIS A 1061 8.57 -9.90 -26.80
CA HIS A 1061 7.66 -10.98 -26.44
C HIS A 1061 6.58 -11.25 -27.48
N VAL A 1062 6.09 -10.22 -28.18
CA VAL A 1062 5.08 -10.33 -29.24
C VAL A 1062 5.74 -10.73 -30.56
N ASN A 1063 5.27 -11.81 -31.17
CA ASN A 1063 5.68 -12.19 -32.51
C ASN A 1063 4.81 -11.49 -33.56
N PHE A 1064 5.39 -10.55 -34.30
CA PHE A 1064 4.71 -9.76 -35.33
C PHE A 1064 4.69 -10.42 -36.71
N ALA A 1065 5.29 -11.61 -36.87
CA ALA A 1065 5.09 -12.43 -38.07
C ALA A 1065 3.70 -13.05 -38.06
N PHE A 1066 3.14 -13.32 -39.23
CA PHE A 1066 1.87 -14.01 -39.35
C PHE A 1066 1.93 -15.40 -38.73
N ASN A 1067 1.00 -15.69 -37.82
CA ASN A 1067 0.86 -17.02 -37.23
C ASN A 1067 0.40 -18.01 -38.33
N PRO A 1068 1.17 -19.08 -38.61
CA PRO A 1068 0.84 -20.04 -39.67
C PRO A 1068 -0.55 -20.66 -39.57
N VAL A 1069 -1.09 -20.75 -38.36
CA VAL A 1069 -2.39 -21.40 -38.08
C VAL A 1069 -3.57 -20.43 -38.19
N GLU A 1070 -3.34 -19.14 -37.92
CA GLU A 1070 -4.41 -18.12 -37.90
C GLU A 1070 -4.52 -17.34 -39.21
N ILE A 1071 -3.45 -17.24 -40.00
CA ILE A 1071 -3.53 -16.59 -41.31
C ILE A 1071 -4.40 -17.42 -42.25
N ASP A 1072 -5.40 -16.77 -42.88
CA ASP A 1072 -6.13 -17.40 -43.98
C ASP A 1072 -5.13 -17.82 -45.06
N ARG A 1073 -5.19 -19.08 -45.49
CA ARG A 1073 -4.33 -19.69 -46.52
C ARG A 1073 -5.06 -19.94 -47.85
N SER A 1074 -6.33 -19.53 -47.96
CA SER A 1074 -7.15 -19.69 -49.16
C SER A 1074 -6.88 -18.61 -50.24
N GLU A 1075 -7.52 -18.74 -51.39
CA GLU A 1075 -7.45 -17.78 -52.51
C GLU A 1075 -8.27 -16.51 -52.22
N THR A 1076 -7.79 -15.72 -51.25
CA THR A 1076 -8.33 -14.41 -50.85
C THR A 1076 -7.36 -13.28 -51.26
N ASP A 1077 -7.87 -12.09 -51.57
CA ASP A 1077 -7.03 -10.90 -51.79
C ASP A 1077 -6.23 -10.53 -50.53
N ASN A 1078 -4.96 -10.15 -50.67
CA ASN A 1078 -4.12 -9.90 -49.48
C ASN A 1078 -4.58 -8.71 -48.64
N ALA A 1079 -5.17 -7.64 -49.20
CA ALA A 1079 -5.67 -6.56 -48.37
C ALA A 1079 -6.83 -7.06 -47.48
N GLN A 1080 -7.69 -7.93 -48.02
CA GLN A 1080 -8.73 -8.60 -47.24
C GLN A 1080 -8.13 -9.59 -46.23
N ARG A 1081 -7.13 -10.40 -46.62
CA ARG A 1081 -6.41 -11.37 -45.75
C ARG A 1081 -5.82 -10.66 -44.52
N ILE A 1082 -5.14 -9.54 -44.73
CA ILE A 1082 -4.51 -8.74 -43.68
C ILE A 1082 -5.55 -8.03 -42.80
N ALA A 1083 -6.59 -7.45 -43.39
CA ALA A 1083 -7.69 -6.85 -42.62
C ALA A 1083 -8.38 -7.88 -41.71
N GLN A 1084 -8.64 -9.09 -42.21
CA GLN A 1084 -9.23 -10.18 -41.44
C GLN A 1084 -8.30 -10.67 -40.32
N TYR A 1085 -7.00 -10.87 -40.59
CA TYR A 1085 -6.03 -11.33 -39.59
C TYR A 1085 -5.94 -10.38 -38.39
N PHE A 1086 -5.84 -9.07 -38.63
CA PHE A 1086 -5.81 -8.05 -37.58
C PHE A 1086 -7.21 -7.61 -37.10
N LYS A 1087 -8.28 -8.26 -37.58
CA LYS A 1087 -9.68 -7.98 -37.21
C LYS A 1087 -10.10 -6.52 -37.45
N GLN A 1088 -9.50 -5.87 -38.45
CA GLN A 1088 -9.77 -4.49 -38.85
C GLN A 1088 -10.82 -4.47 -39.98
N SER A 1089 -11.78 -3.54 -39.94
CA SER A 1089 -12.88 -3.48 -40.92
C SER A 1089 -12.42 -3.08 -42.34
N GLU A 1090 -11.42 -2.20 -42.42
CA GLU A 1090 -10.78 -1.75 -43.65
C GLU A 1090 -9.33 -1.34 -43.35
N LEU A 1091 -8.41 -1.45 -44.32
CA LEU A 1091 -7.04 -0.96 -44.16
C LEU A 1091 -6.96 0.54 -44.43
N LEU A 1092 -6.16 1.25 -43.63
CA LEU A 1092 -6.04 2.71 -43.74
C LEU A 1092 -4.99 3.14 -44.77
N THR A 1093 -5.17 4.31 -45.37
CA THR A 1093 -4.16 4.96 -46.22
C THR A 1093 -3.33 5.96 -45.39
N TRP A 1094 -2.16 6.36 -45.91
CA TRP A 1094 -1.26 7.29 -45.22
C TRP A 1094 -1.95 8.59 -44.76
N GLU A 1095 -2.90 9.11 -45.54
CA GLU A 1095 -3.62 10.35 -45.23
C GLU A 1095 -4.44 10.25 -43.94
N GLN A 1096 -4.92 9.06 -43.59
CA GLN A 1096 -5.73 8.79 -42.39
C GLN A 1096 -4.90 8.66 -41.10
N ARG A 1097 -3.56 8.66 -41.18
CA ARG A 1097 -2.67 8.46 -40.00
C ARG A 1097 -2.87 9.51 -38.90
N ILE A 1098 -3.23 10.74 -39.28
CA ILE A 1098 -3.36 11.88 -38.35
C ILE A 1098 -4.67 11.88 -37.56
N SER A 1099 -5.68 11.11 -37.99
CA SER A 1099 -6.97 10.97 -37.31
C SER A 1099 -7.10 9.66 -36.52
N THR A 1100 -6.01 8.91 -36.36
CA THR A 1100 -5.99 7.66 -35.59
C THR A 1100 -6.13 7.92 -34.09
N GLN A 1101 -7.06 7.22 -33.44
CA GLN A 1101 -7.24 7.22 -31.99
C GLN A 1101 -6.93 5.85 -31.35
N ILE A 1102 -6.59 4.84 -32.15
CA ILE A 1102 -6.30 3.46 -31.70
C ILE A 1102 -4.89 3.09 -32.16
N GLU A 1103 -4.10 2.52 -31.24
CA GLU A 1103 -2.70 2.14 -31.49
C GLU A 1103 -2.61 0.89 -32.39
N ASN A 1104 -1.50 0.74 -33.12
CA ASN A 1104 -1.19 -0.47 -33.90
C ASN A 1104 -2.16 -0.80 -35.05
N LEU A 1105 -2.91 0.20 -35.54
CA LEU A 1105 -3.74 0.07 -36.74
C LEU A 1105 -2.90 -0.24 -37.99
N ILE A 1106 -3.52 -0.96 -38.92
CA ILE A 1106 -2.89 -1.45 -40.15
C ILE A 1106 -3.21 -0.54 -41.33
N PHE A 1107 -2.16 -0.22 -42.07
CA PHE A 1107 -2.15 0.66 -43.21
C PHE A 1107 -1.67 -0.07 -44.47
N VAL A 1108 -2.13 0.41 -45.62
CA VAL A 1108 -1.72 -0.04 -46.94
C VAL A 1108 -1.16 1.13 -47.74
N ASP A 1109 -0.01 0.90 -48.37
CA ASP A 1109 0.59 1.76 -49.39
C ASP A 1109 0.59 1.03 -50.73
N THR A 1110 0.59 1.75 -51.85
CA THR A 1110 0.69 1.15 -53.20
C THR A 1110 1.76 1.88 -53.98
N ASP A 1111 2.81 1.15 -54.39
CA ASP A 1111 3.95 1.76 -55.07
C ASP A 1111 3.67 2.06 -56.56
N ALA A 1112 4.63 2.68 -57.24
CA ALA A 1112 4.51 3.07 -58.64
C ALA A 1112 4.41 1.89 -59.63
N SER A 1113 4.66 0.65 -59.20
CA SER A 1113 4.46 -0.58 -59.97
C SER A 1113 3.09 -1.22 -59.76
N GLY A 1114 2.36 -0.78 -58.72
CA GLY A 1114 1.09 -1.37 -58.28
C GLY A 1114 1.23 -2.38 -57.15
N GLU A 1115 2.43 -2.58 -56.59
CA GLU A 1115 2.68 -3.48 -55.48
C GLU A 1115 2.13 -2.86 -54.18
N ARG A 1116 1.27 -3.60 -53.45
CA ARG A 1116 0.79 -3.14 -52.14
C ARG A 1116 1.76 -3.54 -51.04
N ARG A 1117 1.95 -2.64 -50.07
CA ARG A 1117 2.86 -2.78 -48.94
C ARG A 1117 2.09 -2.50 -47.65
N TYR A 1118 2.21 -3.40 -46.68
CA TYR A 1118 1.41 -3.38 -45.45
C TYR A 1118 2.26 -2.95 -44.26
N PHE A 1119 1.76 -1.98 -43.48
CA PHE A 1119 2.46 -1.39 -42.35
C PHE A 1119 1.54 -1.30 -41.13
N MET A 1120 2.05 -1.64 -39.95
CA MET A 1120 1.40 -1.38 -38.65
C MET A 1120 1.97 -0.07 -38.07
N GLN A 1121 1.08 0.84 -37.65
CA GLN A 1121 1.47 2.12 -37.05
C GLN A 1121 1.93 1.92 -35.60
N ARG A 1122 3.21 2.15 -35.31
CA ARG A 1122 3.78 2.04 -33.95
C ARG A 1122 3.36 3.21 -33.06
N ARG A 1123 3.33 4.43 -33.61
CA ARG A 1123 3.05 5.67 -32.88
C ARG A 1123 1.80 6.38 -33.44
N LEU A 1124 0.82 6.61 -32.57
CA LEU A 1124 -0.40 7.38 -32.87
C LEU A 1124 -0.08 8.74 -33.48
N GLY A 1125 -0.83 9.14 -34.50
CA GLY A 1125 -0.70 10.45 -35.15
C GLY A 1125 0.67 10.74 -35.78
N ALA A 1126 1.56 9.75 -35.95
CA ALA A 1126 2.89 9.96 -36.51
C ALA A 1126 2.84 10.56 -37.93
N ASP A 1127 3.48 11.72 -38.11
CA ASP A 1127 3.46 12.46 -39.38
C ASP A 1127 4.46 11.93 -40.43
N SER A 1128 5.25 10.90 -40.10
CA SER A 1128 6.29 10.39 -40.99
C SER A 1128 5.72 9.65 -42.22
N SER A 1129 6.39 9.84 -43.36
CA SER A 1129 6.15 9.06 -44.57
C SER A 1129 6.42 7.57 -44.33
N PHE A 1130 5.71 6.69 -45.03
CA PHE A 1130 6.07 5.27 -45.07
C PHE A 1130 7.55 5.08 -45.51
N PRO A 1131 8.24 4.05 -45.01
CA PRO A 1131 9.57 3.69 -45.48
C PRO A 1131 9.63 3.51 -47.01
N SER A 1132 10.66 4.10 -47.62
CA SER A 1132 10.93 4.01 -49.07
C SER A 1132 11.47 2.64 -49.52
N TYR A 1133 11.64 1.71 -48.57
CA TYR A 1133 12.08 0.33 -48.77
C TYR A 1133 11.17 -0.62 -47.98
N ASN A 1134 11.21 -1.92 -48.31
CA ASN A 1134 10.45 -2.95 -47.60
C ASN A 1134 11.10 -3.26 -46.24
N GLY A 1135 10.82 -2.43 -45.24
CA GLY A 1135 11.38 -2.54 -43.91
C GLY A 1135 10.74 -1.57 -42.91
N SER A 1136 10.99 -1.80 -41.62
CA SER A 1136 10.40 -1.00 -40.54
C SER A 1136 11.18 0.30 -40.28
N SER A 1137 10.50 1.29 -39.70
CA SER A 1137 11.08 2.47 -39.05
C SER A 1137 10.62 2.55 -37.58
N THR A 1138 10.98 3.63 -36.88
CA THR A 1138 10.50 3.95 -35.53
C THR A 1138 8.98 4.10 -35.47
N ASP A 1139 8.35 4.59 -36.53
CA ASP A 1139 6.91 4.87 -36.60
C ASP A 1139 6.09 3.76 -37.28
N TRP A 1140 6.72 2.97 -38.15
CA TRP A 1140 6.03 2.02 -39.03
C TRP A 1140 6.68 0.64 -38.94
N ARG A 1141 5.94 -0.40 -38.52
CA ARG A 1141 6.38 -1.80 -38.62
C ARG A 1141 5.95 -2.35 -39.97
N PHE A 1142 6.89 -2.74 -40.82
CA PHE A 1142 6.58 -3.41 -42.08
C PHE A 1142 6.15 -4.86 -41.82
N LEU A 1143 5.02 -5.27 -42.41
CA LEU A 1143 4.43 -6.60 -42.24
C LEU A 1143 4.66 -7.50 -43.47
N GLY A 1144 4.86 -6.89 -44.64
CA GLY A 1144 5.06 -7.56 -45.92
C GLY A 1144 4.51 -6.76 -47.09
N SER A 1145 4.92 -7.14 -48.29
CA SER A 1145 4.28 -6.77 -49.56
C SER A 1145 3.33 -7.87 -50.04
N ASP A 1146 2.52 -7.59 -51.07
CA ASP A 1146 1.77 -8.63 -51.80
C ASP A 1146 2.67 -9.82 -52.18
N THR A 1147 3.88 -9.55 -52.68
CA THR A 1147 4.89 -10.55 -53.04
C THR A 1147 5.36 -11.37 -51.84
N ASP A 1148 5.70 -10.72 -50.72
CA ASP A 1148 6.19 -11.41 -49.52
C ASP A 1148 5.10 -12.33 -48.92
N ILE A 1149 3.85 -11.83 -48.87
CA ILE A 1149 2.71 -12.58 -48.34
C ILE A 1149 2.37 -13.77 -49.24
N ASN A 1150 2.32 -13.57 -50.57
CA ASN A 1150 2.06 -14.68 -51.49
C ASN A 1150 3.12 -15.79 -51.39
N GLN A 1151 4.41 -15.42 -51.31
CA GLN A 1151 5.49 -16.40 -51.10
C GLN A 1151 5.37 -17.14 -49.77
N TYR A 1152 4.90 -16.47 -48.72
CA TYR A 1152 4.66 -17.09 -47.42
C TYR A 1152 3.49 -18.06 -47.44
N ILE A 1153 2.37 -17.70 -48.07
CA ILE A 1153 1.21 -18.60 -48.24
C ILE A 1153 1.57 -19.80 -49.11
N ASP A 1154 2.31 -19.62 -50.21
CA ASP A 1154 2.83 -20.71 -51.04
C ASP A 1154 3.75 -21.65 -50.24
N LEU A 1155 4.62 -21.11 -49.38
CA LEU A 1155 5.49 -21.90 -48.50
C LEU A 1155 4.66 -22.74 -47.52
N LEU A 1156 3.70 -22.14 -46.81
CA LEU A 1156 2.83 -22.83 -45.86
C LEU A 1156 1.96 -23.90 -46.53
N ASN A 1157 1.51 -23.68 -47.77
CA ASN A 1157 0.72 -24.63 -48.53
C ASN A 1157 1.55 -25.70 -49.25
N SER A 1158 2.88 -25.54 -49.35
CA SER A 1158 3.75 -26.44 -50.12
C SER A 1158 3.84 -27.87 -49.55
N SER A 1159 3.89 -28.01 -48.22
CA SER A 1159 3.93 -29.29 -47.52
C SER A 1159 3.76 -29.12 -46.01
N LEU A 1160 3.27 -30.17 -45.36
CA LEU A 1160 3.19 -30.27 -43.89
C LEU A 1160 4.52 -29.92 -43.20
N VAL A 1161 5.66 -30.38 -43.74
CA VAL A 1161 6.99 -30.17 -43.11
C VAL A 1161 7.38 -28.68 -43.11
N GLN A 1162 7.05 -27.93 -44.17
CA GLN A 1162 7.32 -26.49 -44.21
C GLN A 1162 6.38 -25.72 -43.29
N PHE A 1163 5.12 -26.12 -43.21
CA PHE A 1163 4.16 -25.58 -42.25
C PHE A 1163 4.61 -25.81 -40.79
N GLU A 1164 4.96 -27.05 -40.43
CA GLU A 1164 5.44 -27.41 -39.08
C GLU A 1164 6.74 -26.66 -38.73
N ALA A 1165 7.63 -26.43 -39.70
CA ALA A 1165 8.85 -25.63 -39.51
C ALA A 1165 8.57 -24.15 -39.22
N GLU A 1166 7.68 -23.51 -39.99
CA GLU A 1166 7.27 -22.12 -39.73
C GLU A 1166 6.43 -21.99 -38.45
N LEU A 1167 5.66 -23.03 -38.07
CA LEU A 1167 4.94 -23.08 -36.80
C LEU A 1167 5.89 -23.12 -35.60
N LEU A 1168 6.88 -24.02 -35.62
CA LEU A 1168 7.91 -24.10 -34.57
C LEU A 1168 8.68 -22.79 -34.46
N LYS A 1169 9.08 -22.21 -35.59
CA LYS A 1169 9.77 -20.91 -35.68
C LYS A 1169 8.92 -19.76 -35.12
N TRP A 1170 7.61 -19.73 -35.38
CA TRP A 1170 6.71 -18.72 -34.82
C TRP A 1170 6.63 -18.81 -33.29
N HIS A 1171 6.61 -20.03 -32.77
CA HIS A 1171 6.58 -20.36 -31.33
C HIS A 1171 7.95 -20.49 -30.67
N LYS A 1172 9.03 -20.03 -31.34
CA LYS A 1172 10.41 -20.04 -30.84
C LYS A 1172 10.89 -21.44 -30.37
N GLN A 1173 10.35 -22.52 -30.95
CA GLN A 1173 10.68 -23.92 -30.65
C GLN A 1173 11.69 -24.49 -31.67
N GLU A 1174 12.59 -25.37 -31.22
CA GLU A 1174 13.50 -26.10 -32.12
C GLU A 1174 12.88 -27.37 -32.72
N GLN A 1175 11.93 -28.00 -32.02
CA GLN A 1175 11.32 -29.28 -32.42
C GLN A 1175 9.95 -29.49 -31.77
N MET A 1176 9.14 -30.38 -32.33
CA MET A 1176 7.88 -30.84 -31.73
C MET A 1176 8.14 -31.79 -30.55
N GLY A 1177 7.32 -31.71 -29.50
CA GLY A 1177 7.24 -32.67 -28.43
C GLY A 1177 6.77 -34.05 -28.89
N VAL A 1178 7.32 -35.11 -28.31
CA VAL A 1178 7.04 -36.50 -28.69
C VAL A 1178 6.00 -37.11 -27.75
N TRP A 1179 4.82 -37.43 -28.26
CA TRP A 1179 3.74 -38.03 -27.47
C TRP A 1179 4.16 -39.33 -26.78
N GLY A 1180 3.90 -39.42 -25.46
CA GLY A 1180 4.21 -40.60 -24.64
C GLY A 1180 5.67 -40.70 -24.20
N SER A 1181 6.49 -39.69 -24.48
CA SER A 1181 7.84 -39.58 -23.91
C SER A 1181 7.81 -39.35 -22.38
N ASN A 1182 8.91 -39.71 -21.71
CA ASN A 1182 9.16 -39.46 -20.28
C ASN A 1182 8.01 -39.82 -19.31
N ASP A 1183 7.28 -40.90 -19.60
CA ASP A 1183 6.10 -41.34 -18.84
C ASP A 1183 4.97 -40.29 -18.80
N HIS A 1184 4.62 -39.78 -19.99
CA HIS A 1184 3.64 -38.71 -20.22
C HIS A 1184 3.98 -37.38 -19.50
N LYS A 1185 5.27 -37.06 -19.43
CA LYS A 1185 5.78 -35.77 -18.96
C LYS A 1185 6.46 -35.05 -20.11
N GLY A 1186 6.31 -33.73 -20.15
CA GLY A 1186 6.92 -32.87 -21.18
C GLY A 1186 7.32 -31.53 -20.59
N THR A 1187 8.04 -30.73 -21.38
CA THR A 1187 8.33 -29.35 -21.01
C THR A 1187 7.08 -28.52 -21.24
N ILE A 1188 6.72 -27.68 -20.27
CA ILE A 1188 5.61 -26.74 -20.48
C ILE A 1188 5.99 -25.83 -21.66
N ASN A 1189 5.03 -25.64 -22.55
CA ASN A 1189 5.09 -24.97 -23.86
C ASN A 1189 5.65 -25.76 -25.05
N ASP A 1190 6.13 -26.98 -24.86
CA ASP A 1190 6.38 -27.91 -25.97
C ASP A 1190 5.12 -28.03 -26.85
N ILE A 1191 5.29 -27.93 -28.17
CA ILE A 1191 4.19 -28.11 -29.14
C ILE A 1191 4.15 -29.55 -29.61
N TYR A 1192 2.98 -30.16 -29.57
CA TYR A 1192 2.77 -31.54 -30.01
C TYR A 1192 1.82 -31.58 -31.19
N ALA A 1193 2.13 -32.41 -32.17
CA ALA A 1193 1.23 -32.78 -33.25
C ALA A 1193 0.35 -33.99 -32.83
N TYR A 1194 -0.96 -33.87 -33.05
CA TYR A 1194 -1.96 -34.91 -32.86
C TYR A 1194 -2.63 -35.22 -34.20
N GLN A 1195 -2.36 -36.41 -34.74
CA GLN A 1195 -3.04 -36.89 -35.94
C GLN A 1195 -4.43 -37.42 -35.57
N PHE A 1196 -5.48 -36.76 -36.06
CA PHE A 1196 -6.86 -37.13 -35.77
C PHE A 1196 -7.71 -37.16 -37.04
N ARG A 1197 -8.30 -38.32 -37.34
CA ARG A 1197 -9.17 -38.55 -38.52
C ARG A 1197 -8.59 -38.12 -39.89
N GLY A 1198 -7.27 -38.02 -40.00
CA GLY A 1198 -6.56 -37.59 -41.21
C GLY A 1198 -6.17 -36.11 -41.24
N GLY A 1199 -6.54 -35.32 -40.23
CA GLY A 1199 -6.03 -33.96 -40.00
C GLY A 1199 -4.82 -33.97 -39.06
N HIS A 1200 -3.96 -32.96 -39.20
CA HIS A 1200 -2.83 -32.69 -38.31
C HIS A 1200 -3.18 -31.51 -37.42
N HIS A 1201 -3.38 -31.79 -36.13
CA HIS A 1201 -3.79 -30.82 -35.11
C HIS A 1201 -2.63 -30.50 -34.18
N TYR A 1202 -2.54 -29.27 -33.68
CA TYR A 1202 -1.42 -28.82 -32.85
C TYR A 1202 -1.89 -28.32 -31.49
N TYR A 1203 -1.15 -28.70 -30.45
CA TYR A 1203 -1.45 -28.38 -29.07
C TYR A 1203 -0.18 -27.96 -28.35
N ARG A 1204 -0.25 -26.89 -27.55
CA ARG A 1204 0.77 -26.50 -26.58
C ARG A 1204 0.51 -27.22 -25.26
N LEU A 1205 1.55 -27.83 -24.69
CA LEU A 1205 1.49 -28.43 -23.35
C LEU A 1205 1.49 -27.31 -22.29
N ILE A 1206 0.48 -27.26 -21.41
CA ILE A 1206 0.36 -26.23 -20.35
C ILE A 1206 0.52 -26.78 -18.92
N SER A 1207 0.82 -28.07 -18.77
CA SER A 1207 1.14 -28.72 -17.49
C SER A 1207 2.31 -29.68 -17.64
N SER A 1208 3.04 -29.97 -16.56
CA SER A 1208 4.23 -30.84 -16.62
C SER A 1208 3.94 -32.33 -16.83
N SER A 1209 2.66 -32.73 -16.85
CA SER A 1209 2.20 -34.11 -17.05
C SER A 1209 0.88 -34.15 -17.80
N TYR A 1210 0.77 -34.99 -18.83
CA TYR A 1210 -0.41 -35.12 -19.67
C TYR A 1210 -1.02 -36.53 -19.65
N TRP A 1211 -2.19 -36.72 -20.26
CA TRP A 1211 -2.83 -38.04 -20.38
C TRP A 1211 -3.52 -38.29 -21.71
N TYR A 1212 -4.29 -37.33 -22.22
CA TYR A 1212 -4.95 -37.40 -23.53
C TYR A 1212 -5.07 -36.01 -24.15
N PHE A 1213 -5.00 -35.92 -25.49
CA PHE A 1213 -5.42 -34.73 -26.22
C PHE A 1213 -6.95 -34.62 -26.20
N PRO A 1214 -7.53 -33.44 -25.91
CA PRO A 1214 -8.93 -33.17 -26.19
C PRO A 1214 -9.24 -33.42 -27.67
N TRP A 1215 -10.42 -33.94 -27.99
CA TRP A 1215 -10.77 -34.16 -29.39
C TRP A 1215 -11.01 -32.82 -30.09
N PRO A 1216 -10.39 -32.55 -31.27
CA PRO A 1216 -10.51 -31.29 -32.01
C PRO A 1216 -11.88 -31.09 -32.69
N THR A 1217 -12.93 -31.75 -32.16
CA THR A 1217 -14.33 -31.65 -32.59
C THR A 1217 -15.23 -31.04 -31.52
N SER A 1218 -14.68 -30.62 -30.37
CA SER A 1218 -15.41 -29.82 -29.37
C SER A 1218 -15.23 -28.33 -29.64
N ASP A 1219 -16.21 -27.51 -29.22
CA ASP A 1219 -16.22 -26.06 -29.45
C ASP A 1219 -15.00 -25.33 -28.85
N ASN A 1220 -14.43 -25.88 -27.78
CA ASN A 1220 -13.08 -25.55 -27.30
C ASN A 1220 -12.34 -26.86 -27.02
N PRO A 1221 -11.37 -27.27 -27.86
CA PRO A 1221 -10.59 -28.50 -27.68
C PRO A 1221 -9.34 -28.26 -26.81
N SER A 1222 -9.46 -27.49 -25.73
CA SER A 1222 -8.43 -27.34 -24.69
C SER A 1222 -8.84 -28.05 -23.38
N ASN A 1223 -7.89 -28.41 -22.53
CA ASN A 1223 -8.13 -28.90 -21.17
C ASN A 1223 -7.00 -28.44 -20.22
N GLY A 1224 -7.02 -28.86 -18.95
CA GLY A 1224 -6.01 -28.48 -17.95
C GLY A 1224 -4.56 -28.93 -18.25
N ASN A 1225 -4.32 -29.71 -19.30
CA ASN A 1225 -2.98 -30.10 -19.76
C ASN A 1225 -2.63 -29.51 -21.13
N TRP A 1226 -3.62 -29.21 -21.98
CA TRP A 1226 -3.41 -28.88 -23.39
C TRP A 1226 -4.17 -27.64 -23.80
N HIS A 1227 -3.47 -26.70 -24.43
CA HIS A 1227 -4.07 -25.57 -25.14
C HIS A 1227 -4.02 -25.86 -26.65
N TYR A 1228 -5.17 -25.80 -27.34
CA TYR A 1228 -5.23 -26.06 -28.78
C TYR A 1228 -4.79 -24.84 -29.59
N LEU A 1229 -3.84 -25.05 -30.51
CA LEU A 1229 -3.32 -24.00 -31.40
C LEU A 1229 -4.03 -23.99 -32.75
N GLY A 1230 -4.54 -25.13 -33.23
CA GLY A 1230 -5.26 -25.26 -34.49
C GLY A 1230 -4.80 -26.46 -35.32
N HIS A 1231 -4.81 -26.34 -36.65
CA HIS A 1231 -4.55 -27.45 -37.57
C HIS A 1231 -3.97 -27.02 -38.94
N PHE A 1232 -3.34 -27.98 -39.63
CA PHE A 1232 -2.83 -27.84 -40.99
C PHE A 1232 -3.90 -28.11 -42.04
#